data_AF-A0A329Y2W8-F1
#
_entry.id   AF-A0A329Y2W8-F1
#
_cell.length_a   1.000
_cell.length_b   1.000
_cell.length_c   1.000
_cell.angle_alpha   90.00
_cell.angle_beta   90.00
_cell.angle_gamma   90.00
#
_symmetry.space_group_name_H-M   'P 1'
#
loop_
_entity.id
_entity.type
_entity.pdbx_description
1 polymer ?
#
loop_
_entity_poly.entity_id
_entity_poly.type
_entity_poly.pdbx_seq_one_letter_code
_entity_poly.pdbx_strand_id
1 'polypeptide(L)'
;MAVHEIGKGLRSMPSDSKSMGDDEYISFRDVWRFVQRHWLLFTLFTALGLGAGVFYMATTKPVYLATTRLVMDPDQGRIVSQDAFTGTVIIEAAEIASQVEIVKSEAIARAVVQKLNLTEDPEIIGGMSWQASLRDKMRAIVNYFRHGDDGAKTETSDDVMRRTMASFLSRVSVNRVGQSYILEIGYSSVDPNKAAQAANAIAKAYISTGLSERASAAQSGARWLETRLIEVGRQAREASMSVEEFRAKNGIMEISNSSSLDQQQLSEISSQAVAAKAQTAAESAKLETLNQLMGGGKIEGDVDETMNNSRIQKLQEDLGAATTKLNNLRSRYDADNPAIIAAQQEIDRVKGDMRKEFERIQALYKANLDVAKTREKLLSDELTSLKDAGTDKNLARVELSEMESRATTYRRMYESILQQLIGALQKESFPLGNVRVVTAAAVPLSKTWPKSSFVLPFTAMLGLAAGVMAALLRDGLDRRVSSSEKLRRELGISSLGHVPVYVSPSFLPGSMVAANATWRRTMLPLRSVLDTPYSQFSEALRGVKHSIDSAFPPNAPMVVGITSVGTGEGKTTIATNLAQLYQHEGASVVLIDADFLNARLSCVVTESGTEFGMEALSINDVPRRYAVAQEGGLLVAKADHEPEAGIVHGHGGVPVVTVDETEKSVTAFQRYGHLPALKAEIDLLRRQYKVVIVDMSAFEDSADTRVICTYLEGIVVVVGQTNKMTVERLSDALASFGTSAINILGIIANRSYEKRRRQPTRLWRRRQEGRPLRASARRLTGHATSRPLKIAIGIASSGRRDILSSILPHIANQTRKPDEIVVCLSSPEDIDPSCLRNLDIPVQVLISERGLCRQRNRILDNVQDADIVLFLDDDFLMTSTYVEETERLFQRQPDVAMCSGKVLADGITGPGISVRDGLRLVDGKRRRRSEPAMQLRPIYNAYGCNMAIRMAIVRAAALRFDENLPFYGWLEDVDFSRLVAHYGQVVSARQLEGVHLGTKGGRAGGVRLGYSQIANPLYLMRKRTMSVPQAAAQIGRNLVANLIKVWRPEPWVDRKGRLKGNVIALRDLLKGRLAPQNIEALE
;
A
#
# COMPACT_ATOMS: atom_id res chain seq x y z
N MET A 1 13.69 33.86 15.38
CA MET A 1 14.18 34.94 14.50
C MET A 1 15.33 35.74 15.10
N ALA A 2 15.51 35.82 16.43
CA ALA A 2 16.60 36.60 17.05
C ALA A 2 18.01 35.97 17.00
N VAL A 3 18.14 34.67 16.70
CA VAL A 3 19.45 33.96 16.67
C VAL A 3 20.25 34.20 15.38
N HIS A 4 19.58 34.67 14.31
CA HIS A 4 20.22 34.79 12.98
C HIS A 4 20.97 36.11 12.75
N GLU A 5 20.77 37.13 13.60
CA GLU A 5 21.45 38.44 13.46
C GLU A 5 22.79 38.57 14.19
N ILE A 6 23.12 37.63 15.08
CA ILE A 6 24.33 37.70 15.93
C ILE A 6 25.61 37.33 15.15
N GLY A 7 25.49 36.68 13.98
CA GLY A 7 26.62 36.22 13.16
C GLY A 7 27.36 37.30 12.35
N LYS A 8 26.91 38.56 12.33
CA LYS A 8 27.53 39.60 11.48
C LYS A 8 28.80 40.26 12.05
N GLY A 9 29.14 40.02 13.32
CA GLY A 9 30.34 40.58 13.97
C GLY A 9 31.58 39.68 13.95
N LEU A 10 31.45 38.41 13.57
CA LEU A 10 32.52 37.42 13.62
C LEU A 10 33.19 37.28 12.25
N ARG A 11 34.48 37.66 12.13
CA ARG A 11 35.30 37.37 10.95
C ARG A 11 35.57 35.86 10.87
N SER A 12 34.65 35.11 10.28
CA SER A 12 34.96 33.79 9.74
C SER A 12 35.57 33.97 8.35
N MET A 13 36.67 33.25 8.07
CA MET A 13 37.24 33.14 6.72
C MET A 13 36.15 32.71 5.73
N PRO A 14 36.09 33.28 4.51
CA PRO A 14 35.15 32.83 3.50
C PRO A 14 35.58 31.44 3.02
N SER A 15 34.96 30.38 3.55
CA SER A 15 35.05 29.07 2.94
C SER A 15 34.07 29.03 1.77
N ASP A 16 34.61 29.18 0.56
CA ASP A 16 33.92 28.85 -0.68
C ASP A 16 33.53 27.37 -0.66
N SER A 17 32.33 27.07 -0.19
CA SER A 17 31.66 25.82 -0.51
C SER A 17 30.21 26.14 -0.83
N LYS A 18 29.89 25.99 -2.11
CA LYS A 18 28.52 25.97 -2.65
C LYS A 18 27.62 25.19 -1.70
N SER A 19 26.53 25.83 -1.27
CA SER A 19 25.38 25.16 -0.69
C SER A 19 24.78 24.20 -1.71
N MET A 20 25.30 22.97 -1.77
CA MET A 20 24.49 21.84 -2.18
C MET A 20 23.53 21.60 -1.02
N GLY A 21 22.24 21.81 -1.28
CA GLY A 21 21.18 21.33 -0.40
C GLY A 21 21.32 19.82 -0.26
N ASP A 22 21.90 19.38 0.85
CA ASP A 22 21.79 18.00 1.29
C ASP A 22 20.34 17.78 1.72
N ASP A 23 19.55 17.24 0.81
CA ASP A 23 18.27 16.62 1.13
C ASP A 23 18.49 15.66 2.31
N GLU A 24 17.80 15.96 3.40
CA GLU A 24 17.99 15.35 4.70
C GLU A 24 17.43 13.92 4.72
N TYR A 25 18.20 12.95 4.21
CA TYR A 25 17.83 11.54 4.29
C TYR A 25 18.11 11.00 5.69
N ILE A 26 17.03 10.65 6.42
CA ILE A 26 17.12 9.85 7.64
C ILE A 26 17.87 8.55 7.30
N SER A 27 19.09 8.39 7.83
CA SER A 27 19.89 7.19 7.61
C SER A 27 19.29 6.00 8.37
N PHE A 28 19.38 4.79 7.81
CA PHE A 28 19.06 3.55 8.53
C PHE A 28 19.79 3.46 9.88
N ARG A 29 20.99 4.02 9.95
CA ARG A 29 21.79 4.07 11.17
C ARG A 29 21.11 4.90 12.27
N ASP A 30 20.39 5.95 11.91
CA ASP A 30 19.72 6.84 12.84
C ASP A 30 18.42 6.22 13.33
N VAL A 31 17.68 5.54 12.44
CA VAL A 31 16.53 4.70 12.83
C VAL A 31 16.97 3.58 13.79
N TRP A 32 18.06 2.89 13.49
CA TRP A 32 18.55 1.81 14.35
C TRP A 32 18.98 2.31 15.74
N ARG A 33 19.67 3.46 15.80
CA ARG A 33 20.04 4.09 17.07
C ARG A 33 18.82 4.56 17.87
N PHE A 34 17.83 5.12 17.20
CA PHE A 34 16.56 5.50 17.81
C PHE A 34 15.88 4.28 18.44
N VAL A 35 15.83 3.16 17.72
CA VAL A 35 15.27 1.92 18.26
C VAL A 35 16.05 1.41 19.47
N GLN A 36 17.39 1.38 19.39
CA GLN A 36 18.22 0.95 20.53
C GLN A 36 18.12 1.86 21.75
N ARG A 37 17.86 3.16 21.57
CA ARG A 37 17.70 4.12 22.66
C ARG A 37 16.34 3.97 23.36
N HIS A 38 15.30 3.60 22.61
CA HIS A 38 13.91 3.59 23.10
C HIS A 38 13.26 2.19 23.16
N TRP A 39 14.03 1.11 23.03
CA TRP A 39 13.50 -0.26 23.02
C TRP A 39 12.67 -0.61 24.27
N LEU A 40 13.01 -0.04 25.43
CA LEU A 40 12.24 -0.18 26.68
C LEU A 40 10.83 0.43 26.57
N LEU A 41 10.68 1.57 25.88
CA LEU A 41 9.37 2.18 25.66
C LEU A 41 8.54 1.32 24.70
N PHE A 42 9.15 0.82 23.63
CA PHE A 42 8.42 -0.04 22.68
C PHE A 42 7.92 -1.32 23.34
N THR A 43 8.77 -1.97 24.14
CA THR A 43 8.40 -3.20 24.85
C THR A 43 7.33 -2.97 25.91
N LEU A 44 7.45 -1.90 26.71
CA LEU A 44 6.47 -1.53 27.73
C LEU A 44 5.09 -1.25 27.14
N PHE A 45 4.99 -0.38 26.13
CA PHE A 45 3.70 -0.02 25.54
C PHE A 45 3.09 -1.17 24.72
N THR A 46 3.90 -2.02 24.09
CA THR A 46 3.40 -3.24 23.44
C THR A 46 2.84 -4.23 24.48
N ALA A 47 3.50 -4.39 25.62
CA ALA A 47 3.03 -5.24 26.71
C ALA A 47 1.72 -4.71 27.32
N LEU A 48 1.60 -3.38 27.52
CA LEU A 48 0.35 -2.74 27.96
C LEU A 48 -0.79 -2.94 26.94
N GLY A 49 -0.50 -2.79 25.64
CA GLY A 49 -1.48 -3.06 24.58
C GLY A 49 -1.97 -4.50 24.60
N LEU A 50 -1.06 -5.47 24.70
CA LEU A 50 -1.40 -6.89 24.84
C LEU A 50 -2.21 -7.16 26.11
N GLY A 51 -1.83 -6.56 27.24
CA GLY A 51 -2.57 -6.66 28.50
C GLY A 51 -4.01 -6.16 28.37
N ALA A 52 -4.21 -5.00 27.73
CA ALA A 52 -5.54 -4.47 27.43
C ALA A 52 -6.35 -5.39 26.49
N GLY A 53 -5.69 -6.01 25.50
CA GLY A 53 -6.32 -6.98 24.60
C GLY A 53 -6.79 -8.24 25.32
N VAL A 54 -5.96 -8.80 26.21
CA VAL A 54 -6.33 -9.95 27.05
C VAL A 54 -7.48 -9.58 28.00
N PHE A 55 -7.40 -8.42 28.64
CA PHE A 55 -8.46 -7.91 29.52
C PHE A 55 -9.80 -7.73 28.79
N TYR A 56 -9.78 -7.17 27.59
CA TYR A 56 -10.96 -7.03 26.74
C TYR A 56 -11.57 -8.40 26.38
N MET A 57 -10.73 -9.39 26.06
CA MET A 57 -11.20 -10.74 25.75
C MET A 57 -11.76 -11.47 26.96
N ALA A 58 -11.25 -11.20 28.16
CA ALA A 58 -11.74 -11.79 29.40
C ALA A 58 -13.09 -11.19 29.86
N THR A 59 -13.34 -9.92 29.53
CA THR A 59 -14.55 -9.18 29.95
C THR A 59 -15.69 -9.23 28.93
N THR A 60 -15.39 -9.43 27.65
CA THR A 60 -16.41 -9.45 26.57
C THR A 60 -17.09 -10.82 26.47
N LYS A 61 -18.43 -10.85 26.55
CA LYS A 61 -19.22 -12.08 26.37
C LYS A 61 -18.99 -12.66 24.96
N PRO A 62 -18.74 -13.98 24.83
CA PRO A 62 -18.56 -14.61 23.53
C PRO A 62 -19.88 -14.63 22.74
N VAL A 63 -19.79 -14.41 21.42
CA VAL A 63 -20.92 -14.50 20.50
C VAL A 63 -20.70 -15.66 19.55
N TYR A 64 -21.72 -16.49 19.35
CA TYR A 64 -21.75 -17.66 18.49
C TYR A 64 -22.73 -17.44 17.34
N LEU A 65 -22.28 -17.73 16.12
CA LEU A 65 -23.09 -17.69 14.91
C LEU A 65 -23.38 -19.11 14.45
N ALA A 66 -24.65 -19.47 14.30
CA ALA A 66 -25.09 -20.71 13.66
C ALA A 66 -25.76 -20.38 12.33
N THR A 67 -25.47 -21.15 11.28
CA THR A 67 -26.02 -20.91 9.93
C THR A 67 -26.74 -22.14 9.40
N THR A 68 -27.90 -21.91 8.77
CA THR A 68 -28.66 -22.89 8.00
C THR A 68 -28.64 -22.49 6.54
N ARG A 69 -28.62 -23.46 5.63
CA ARG A 69 -28.55 -23.21 4.19
C ARG A 69 -29.78 -23.78 3.50
N LEU A 70 -30.47 -22.93 2.75
CA LEU A 70 -31.64 -23.25 1.95
C LEU A 70 -31.27 -23.17 0.48
N VAL A 71 -31.73 -24.11 -0.34
CA VAL A 71 -31.63 -24.01 -1.81
C VAL A 71 -33.01 -23.74 -2.37
N MET A 72 -33.06 -22.80 -3.32
CA MET A 72 -34.24 -22.48 -4.12
C MET A 72 -34.14 -23.21 -5.46
N ASP A 73 -35.22 -23.85 -5.87
CA ASP A 73 -35.29 -24.59 -7.14
C ASP A 73 -35.89 -23.68 -8.24
N PRO A 74 -35.13 -23.33 -9.30
CA PRO A 74 -35.59 -22.40 -10.34
C PRO A 74 -36.50 -23.05 -11.40
N ASP A 75 -36.55 -24.38 -11.50
CA ASP A 75 -37.10 -25.06 -12.68
C ASP A 75 -38.64 -25.05 -12.79
N GLN A 76 -39.39 -24.58 -11.80
CA GLN A 76 -40.86 -24.58 -11.86
C GLN A 76 -41.50 -23.27 -12.34
N GLY A 77 -40.73 -22.17 -12.43
CA GLY A 77 -41.20 -20.92 -13.07
C GLY A 77 -41.21 -20.97 -14.60
N ARG A 78 -40.55 -21.98 -15.20
CA ARG A 78 -40.37 -22.13 -16.65
C ARG A 78 -41.54 -22.79 -17.39
N ILE A 79 -42.47 -23.41 -16.68
CA ILE A 79 -43.52 -24.23 -17.31
C ILE A 79 -44.67 -23.36 -17.86
N VAL A 80 -44.68 -22.04 -17.61
CA VAL A 80 -45.77 -21.12 -18.04
C VAL A 80 -45.39 -20.23 -19.23
N SER A 81 -44.13 -20.21 -19.67
CA SER A 81 -43.68 -19.42 -20.82
C SER A 81 -43.02 -20.31 -21.87
N GLN A 82 -43.83 -20.82 -22.80
CA GLN A 82 -43.34 -21.32 -24.09
C GLN A 82 -42.87 -20.15 -24.96
N ASP A 83 -41.75 -19.53 -24.59
CA ASP A 83 -41.02 -18.62 -25.47
C ASP A 83 -39.52 -18.75 -25.17
N ALA A 84 -38.95 -19.87 -25.62
CA ALA A 84 -37.52 -20.14 -25.56
C ALA A 84 -36.88 -19.87 -26.93
N PHE A 85 -36.65 -18.60 -27.29
CA PHE A 85 -35.88 -18.25 -28.49
C PHE A 85 -34.74 -17.23 -28.28
N THR A 86 -34.54 -16.73 -27.07
CA THR A 86 -33.43 -15.81 -26.75
C THR A 86 -32.66 -16.37 -25.56
N GLY A 87 -31.56 -17.08 -25.85
CA GLY A 87 -30.63 -17.65 -24.87
C GLY A 87 -29.83 -16.62 -24.06
N THR A 88 -30.50 -15.64 -23.46
CA THR A 88 -29.90 -14.66 -22.53
C THR A 88 -30.65 -14.71 -21.21
N VAL A 89 -30.14 -15.53 -20.29
CA VAL A 89 -30.54 -15.53 -18.87
C VAL A 89 -29.89 -14.32 -18.20
N ILE A 90 -30.63 -13.22 -18.08
CA ILE A 90 -30.27 -12.10 -17.19
C ILE A 90 -31.50 -11.68 -16.39
N ILE A 91 -32.04 -12.58 -15.57
CA ILE A 91 -32.80 -12.22 -14.37
C ILE A 91 -32.47 -13.29 -13.32
N GLU A 92 -31.78 -12.91 -12.23
CA GLU A 92 -31.49 -13.85 -11.12
C GLU A 92 -30.98 -13.18 -9.82
N ALA A 93 -30.54 -11.91 -9.86
CA ALA A 93 -30.07 -11.21 -8.66
C ALA A 93 -31.21 -10.51 -7.90
N ALA A 94 -32.15 -9.88 -8.62
CA ALA A 94 -33.26 -9.14 -8.02
C ALA A 94 -34.24 -10.07 -7.30
N GLU A 95 -34.58 -11.22 -7.89
CA GLU A 95 -35.47 -12.19 -7.28
C GLU A 95 -34.88 -12.76 -5.98
N ILE A 96 -33.59 -13.11 -5.98
CA ILE A 96 -32.92 -13.60 -4.77
C ILE A 96 -32.81 -12.50 -3.71
N ALA A 97 -32.61 -11.24 -4.11
CA ALA A 97 -32.64 -10.11 -3.18
C ALA A 97 -34.04 -9.93 -2.55
N SER A 98 -35.12 -10.09 -3.32
CA SER A 98 -36.48 -10.11 -2.79
C SER A 98 -36.67 -11.26 -1.80
N GLN A 99 -36.15 -12.46 -2.08
CA GLN A 99 -36.23 -13.58 -1.15
C GLN A 99 -35.45 -13.32 0.15
N VAL A 100 -34.30 -12.64 0.09
CA VAL A 100 -33.56 -12.21 1.29
C VAL A 100 -34.41 -11.29 2.17
N GLU A 101 -35.13 -10.34 1.57
CA GLU A 101 -36.00 -9.42 2.32
C GLU A 101 -37.26 -10.11 2.86
N ILE A 102 -37.84 -11.07 2.12
CA ILE A 102 -38.96 -11.89 2.61
C ILE A 102 -38.53 -12.67 3.86
N VAL A 103 -37.34 -13.28 3.86
CA VAL A 103 -36.81 -13.99 5.05
C VAL A 103 -36.64 -13.04 6.25
N LYS A 104 -36.32 -11.76 6.01
CA LYS A 104 -36.20 -10.72 7.05
C LYS A 104 -37.53 -10.03 7.39
N SER A 105 -38.64 -10.47 6.81
CA SER A 105 -39.94 -9.84 7.03
C SER A 105 -40.42 -9.93 8.48
N GLU A 106 -41.25 -8.96 8.86
CA GLU A 106 -41.88 -8.89 10.18
C GLU A 106 -42.73 -10.15 10.47
N ALA A 107 -43.39 -10.71 9.45
CA ALA A 107 -44.23 -11.90 9.59
C ALA A 107 -43.42 -13.14 10.05
N ILE A 108 -42.26 -13.38 9.44
CA ILE A 108 -41.39 -14.50 9.81
C ILE A 108 -40.75 -14.26 11.18
N ALA A 109 -40.28 -13.03 11.44
CA ALA A 109 -39.73 -12.68 12.74
C ALA A 109 -40.77 -12.88 13.87
N ARG A 110 -42.04 -12.49 13.66
CA ARG A 110 -43.12 -12.66 14.64
C ARG A 110 -43.39 -14.14 14.91
N ALA A 111 -43.51 -14.94 13.85
CA ALA A 111 -43.74 -16.39 13.97
C ALA A 111 -42.62 -17.09 14.77
N VAL A 112 -41.36 -16.69 14.56
CA VAL A 112 -40.22 -17.25 15.29
C VAL A 112 -40.16 -16.77 16.74
N VAL A 113 -40.39 -15.47 16.98
CA VAL A 113 -40.40 -14.87 18.33
C VAL A 113 -41.47 -15.50 19.22
N GLN A 114 -42.66 -15.72 18.69
CA GLN A 114 -43.75 -16.42 19.40
C GLN A 114 -43.41 -17.89 19.62
N LYS A 115 -42.88 -18.58 18.60
CA LYS A 115 -42.56 -20.02 18.71
C LYS A 115 -41.46 -20.32 19.74
N LEU A 116 -40.52 -19.41 19.90
CA LEU A 116 -39.39 -19.54 20.83
C LEU A 116 -39.58 -18.75 22.14
N ASN A 117 -40.74 -18.13 22.36
CA ASN A 117 -41.05 -17.29 23.53
C ASN A 117 -39.96 -16.25 23.83
N LEU A 118 -39.45 -15.58 22.80
CA LEU A 118 -38.32 -14.65 22.90
C LEU A 118 -38.67 -13.31 23.58
N THR A 119 -39.95 -13.08 23.87
CA THR A 119 -40.47 -11.88 24.57
C THR A 119 -40.07 -11.83 26.05
N GLU A 120 -39.61 -12.94 26.63
CA GLU A 120 -39.14 -13.02 28.02
C GLU A 120 -37.62 -13.19 28.12
N ASP A 121 -36.91 -13.23 26.99
CA ASP A 121 -35.49 -13.54 26.94
C ASP A 121 -34.62 -12.32 27.33
N PRO A 122 -33.85 -12.39 28.44
CA PRO A 122 -33.01 -11.29 28.89
C PRO A 122 -31.91 -10.92 27.89
N GLU A 123 -31.54 -11.83 26.98
CA GLU A 123 -30.59 -11.55 25.91
C GLU A 123 -31.19 -10.63 24.83
N ILE A 124 -32.50 -10.67 24.59
CA ILE A 124 -33.17 -9.92 23.50
C ILE A 124 -33.77 -8.62 24.03
N ILE A 125 -34.31 -8.64 25.26
CA ILE A 125 -34.83 -7.47 25.97
C ILE A 125 -33.67 -6.58 26.45
N GLY A 126 -32.60 -7.19 26.96
CA GLY A 126 -31.37 -6.51 27.37
C GLY A 126 -30.49 -6.22 26.16
N GLY A 127 -30.86 -5.21 25.36
CA GLY A 127 -30.09 -4.78 24.19
C GLY A 127 -28.60 -4.64 24.53
N MET A 128 -27.75 -5.48 23.93
CA MET A 128 -26.30 -5.44 24.09
C MET A 128 -25.69 -4.29 23.27
N SER A 129 -26.21 -3.08 23.45
CA SER A 129 -25.57 -1.85 23.02
C SER A 129 -24.83 -1.28 24.22
N TRP A 130 -23.50 -1.29 24.16
CA TRP A 130 -22.65 -0.61 25.14
C TRP A 130 -23.01 0.88 25.29
N GLN A 131 -23.60 1.50 24.26
CA GLN A 131 -24.12 2.86 24.31
C GLN A 131 -25.40 2.97 25.17
N ALA A 132 -26.29 1.97 25.12
CA ALA A 132 -27.48 1.93 25.98
C ALA A 132 -27.09 1.73 27.45
N SER A 133 -26.17 0.79 27.73
CA SER A 133 -25.70 0.53 29.09
C SER A 133 -24.92 1.70 29.72
N LEU A 134 -24.20 2.48 28.91
CA LEU A 134 -23.53 3.71 29.37
C LEU A 134 -24.53 4.85 29.57
N ARG A 135 -25.54 4.98 28.69
CA ARG A 135 -26.60 5.98 28.79
C ARG A 135 -27.54 5.71 29.96
N ASP A 136 -27.79 4.45 30.28
CA ASP A 136 -28.60 4.03 31.43
C ASP A 136 -27.85 4.22 32.76
N LYS A 137 -26.53 3.98 32.80
CA LYS A 137 -25.70 4.33 33.97
C LYS A 137 -25.54 5.84 34.14
N MET A 138 -25.44 6.59 33.04
CA MET A 138 -25.43 8.05 33.07
C MET A 138 -26.80 8.64 33.47
N ARG A 139 -27.91 8.04 33.01
CA ARG A 139 -29.27 8.39 33.46
C ARG A 139 -29.49 8.04 34.93
N ALA A 140 -28.96 6.92 35.42
CA ALA A 140 -29.04 6.56 36.83
C ALA A 140 -28.31 7.57 37.72
N ILE A 141 -27.15 8.08 37.26
CA ILE A 141 -26.42 9.17 37.94
C ILE A 141 -27.19 10.48 37.84
N VAL A 142 -27.81 10.80 36.69
CA VAL A 142 -28.61 12.02 36.52
C VAL A 142 -29.93 12.00 37.30
N ASN A 143 -30.57 10.83 37.44
CA ASN A 143 -31.79 10.64 38.22
C ASN A 143 -31.51 10.59 39.73
N TYR A 144 -30.31 10.18 40.15
CA TYR A 144 -29.87 10.36 41.53
C TYR A 144 -29.74 11.85 41.91
N PHE A 145 -29.48 12.73 40.93
CA PHE A 145 -29.41 14.19 41.10
C PHE A 145 -30.71 14.95 40.76
N ARG A 146 -31.75 14.28 40.24
CA ARG A 146 -33.06 14.88 39.96
C ARG A 146 -34.15 14.06 40.66
N HIS A 147 -34.61 14.56 41.81
CA HIS A 147 -35.92 14.15 42.34
C HIS A 147 -36.99 14.73 41.41
N GLY A 148 -37.45 13.90 40.49
CA GLY A 148 -38.48 14.23 39.51
C GLY A 148 -39.19 12.95 39.11
N ASP A 149 -40.42 12.86 39.60
CA ASP A 149 -41.43 11.84 39.31
C ASP A 149 -41.64 11.73 37.79
N ASP A 150 -41.40 10.55 37.22
CA ASP A 150 -41.74 10.25 35.82
C ASP A 150 -42.42 8.88 35.77
N GLY A 151 -43.73 8.94 35.49
CA GLY A 151 -44.63 7.81 35.44
C GLY A 151 -44.16 6.71 34.48
N ALA A 152 -44.12 5.49 35.01
CA ALA A 152 -43.99 4.28 34.23
C ALA A 152 -45.19 4.16 33.27
N LYS A 153 -44.99 4.50 31.99
CA LYS A 153 -45.94 4.12 30.93
C LYS A 153 -45.97 2.60 30.87
N THR A 154 -47.11 2.01 31.20
CA THR A 154 -47.39 0.58 31.02
C THR A 154 -47.16 0.23 29.55
N GLU A 155 -46.07 -0.49 29.24
CA GLU A 155 -45.75 -0.86 27.86
C GLU A 155 -46.82 -1.82 27.33
N THR A 156 -47.46 -1.46 26.22
CA THR A 156 -48.43 -2.33 25.55
C THR A 156 -47.71 -3.60 25.08
N SER A 157 -48.36 -4.77 25.15
CA SER A 157 -47.81 -6.05 24.66
C SER A 157 -47.25 -5.95 23.23
N ASP A 158 -47.85 -5.11 22.38
CA ASP A 158 -47.41 -4.87 21.01
C ASP A 158 -46.09 -4.10 20.91
N ASP A 159 -45.81 -3.18 21.84
CA ASP A 159 -44.58 -2.41 21.86
C ASP A 159 -43.39 -3.29 22.32
N VAL A 160 -43.63 -4.18 23.29
CA VAL A 160 -42.65 -5.20 23.71
C VAL A 160 -42.36 -6.15 22.56
N MET A 161 -43.39 -6.61 21.83
CA MET A 161 -43.24 -7.47 20.67
C MET A 161 -42.42 -6.78 19.56
N ARG A 162 -42.75 -5.53 19.19
CA ARG A 162 -41.99 -4.78 18.16
C ARG A 162 -40.52 -4.60 18.54
N ARG A 163 -40.21 -4.25 19.79
CA ARG A 163 -38.81 -4.11 20.25
C ARG A 163 -38.07 -5.44 20.23
N THR A 164 -38.72 -6.51 20.69
CA THR A 164 -38.19 -7.88 20.66
C THR A 164 -37.87 -8.30 19.22
N MET A 165 -38.76 -8.01 18.28
CA MET A 165 -38.57 -8.30 16.87
C MET A 165 -37.45 -7.49 16.24
N ALA A 166 -37.33 -6.19 16.55
CA ALA A 166 -36.23 -5.36 16.05
C ALA A 166 -34.87 -5.87 16.58
N SER A 167 -34.81 -6.22 17.86
CA SER A 167 -33.61 -6.80 18.50
C SER A 167 -33.28 -8.18 17.90
N PHE A 168 -34.29 -9.02 17.66
CA PHE A 168 -34.13 -10.31 16.98
C PHE A 168 -33.59 -10.14 15.56
N LEU A 169 -34.21 -9.30 14.73
CA LEU A 169 -33.79 -9.06 13.34
C LEU A 169 -32.37 -8.48 13.26
N SER A 170 -31.94 -7.67 14.24
CA SER A 170 -30.56 -7.15 14.29
C SER A 170 -29.48 -8.24 14.41
N ARG A 171 -29.88 -9.44 14.86
CA ARG A 171 -29.00 -10.61 15.03
C ARG A 171 -29.14 -11.63 13.90
N VAL A 172 -30.08 -11.42 12.99
CA VAL A 172 -30.31 -12.26 11.83
C VAL A 172 -29.46 -11.76 10.66
N SER A 173 -28.67 -12.64 10.07
CA SER A 173 -27.92 -12.38 8.84
C SER A 173 -28.42 -13.30 7.73
N VAL A 174 -28.85 -12.75 6.59
CA VAL A 174 -29.28 -13.55 5.44
C VAL A 174 -28.47 -13.12 4.23
N ASN A 175 -27.72 -14.04 3.64
CA ASN A 175 -26.84 -13.77 2.50
C ASN A 175 -26.94 -14.87 1.43
N ARG A 176 -26.76 -14.51 0.15
CA ARG A 176 -26.60 -15.47 -0.95
C ARG A 176 -25.17 -16.03 -0.94
N VAL A 177 -25.01 -17.35 -1.12
CA VAL A 177 -23.69 -17.98 -1.23
C VAL A 177 -23.16 -17.86 -2.67
N GLY A 178 -22.31 -16.86 -2.92
CA GLY A 178 -21.71 -16.61 -4.24
C GLY A 178 -22.77 -16.28 -5.31
N GLN A 179 -22.72 -16.97 -6.44
CA GLN A 179 -23.76 -16.90 -7.50
C GLN A 179 -24.74 -18.09 -7.45
N SER A 180 -24.77 -18.87 -6.37
CA SER A 180 -25.69 -20.01 -6.27
C SER A 180 -27.09 -19.60 -5.81
N TYR A 181 -28.10 -20.44 -6.01
CA TYR A 181 -29.45 -20.32 -5.45
C TYR A 181 -29.53 -20.68 -3.95
N ILE A 182 -28.39 -20.68 -3.26
CA ILE A 182 -28.31 -21.04 -1.84
C ILE A 182 -28.37 -19.76 -1.00
N LEU A 183 -29.38 -19.70 -0.12
CA LEU A 183 -29.51 -18.70 0.93
C LEU A 183 -28.92 -19.23 2.23
N GLU A 184 -27.96 -18.51 2.78
CA GLU A 184 -27.39 -18.75 4.11
C GLU A 184 -28.07 -17.83 5.13
N ILE A 185 -28.82 -18.43 6.05
CA ILE A 185 -29.51 -17.76 7.14
C ILE A 185 -28.74 -18.04 8.42
N GLY A 186 -28.25 -16.98 9.06
CA GLY A 186 -27.47 -17.03 10.29
C GLY A 186 -28.15 -16.29 11.43
N TYR A 187 -27.99 -16.80 12.66
CA TYR A 187 -28.41 -16.12 13.88
C TYR A 187 -27.26 -16.06 14.89
N SER A 188 -27.04 -14.87 15.46
CA SER A 188 -25.99 -14.62 16.45
C SER A 188 -26.54 -14.60 17.87
N SER A 189 -25.99 -15.41 18.77
CA SER A 189 -26.37 -15.44 20.19
C SER A 189 -25.18 -15.72 21.11
N VAL A 190 -25.28 -15.36 22.38
CA VAL A 190 -24.32 -15.71 23.44
C VAL A 190 -24.40 -17.20 23.79
N ASP A 191 -25.56 -17.83 23.57
CA ASP A 191 -25.74 -19.27 23.75
C ASP A 191 -25.64 -20.00 22.39
N PRO A 192 -24.68 -20.93 22.22
CA PRO A 192 -24.50 -21.67 20.97
C PRO A 192 -25.70 -22.55 20.62
N ASN A 193 -26.45 -23.07 21.60
CA ASN A 193 -27.63 -23.90 21.34
C ASN A 193 -28.78 -23.04 20.82
N LYS A 194 -29.01 -21.89 21.47
CA LYS A 194 -30.02 -20.92 21.05
C LYS A 194 -29.74 -20.41 19.64
N ALA A 195 -28.46 -20.17 19.29
CA ALA A 195 -28.06 -19.80 17.95
C ALA A 195 -28.54 -20.78 16.87
N ALA A 196 -28.28 -22.07 17.09
CA ALA A 196 -28.68 -23.13 16.16
C ALA A 196 -30.21 -23.31 16.11
N GLN A 197 -30.90 -23.24 17.25
CA GLN A 197 -32.36 -23.36 17.32
C GLN A 197 -33.05 -22.20 16.57
N ALA A 198 -32.61 -20.97 16.79
CA ALA A 198 -33.17 -19.78 16.14
C ALA A 198 -32.95 -19.81 14.61
N ALA A 199 -31.74 -20.12 14.15
CA ALA A 199 -31.46 -20.25 12.71
C ALA A 199 -32.36 -21.31 12.04
N ASN A 200 -32.51 -22.48 12.66
CA ASN A 200 -33.39 -23.53 12.18
C ASN A 200 -34.88 -23.15 12.24
N ALA A 201 -35.30 -22.40 13.25
CA ALA A 201 -36.67 -21.91 13.38
C ALA A 201 -37.02 -20.91 12.27
N ILE A 202 -36.10 -20.00 11.91
CA ILE A 202 -36.29 -19.06 10.79
C ILE A 202 -36.47 -19.81 9.47
N ALA A 203 -35.61 -20.79 9.18
CA ALA A 203 -35.73 -21.62 7.98
C ALA A 203 -37.06 -22.36 7.91
N LYS A 204 -37.49 -22.97 9.03
CA LYS A 204 -38.78 -23.67 9.10
C LYS A 204 -39.96 -22.72 8.93
N ALA A 205 -39.92 -21.54 9.56
CA ALA A 205 -40.97 -20.54 9.46
C ALA A 205 -41.12 -20.04 8.01
N TYR A 206 -40.00 -19.74 7.34
CA TYR A 206 -40.02 -19.34 5.93
C TYR A 206 -40.64 -20.41 5.01
N ILE A 207 -40.24 -21.68 5.18
CA ILE A 207 -40.80 -22.79 4.39
C ILE A 207 -42.31 -22.95 4.68
N SER A 208 -42.74 -22.92 5.95
CA SER A 208 -44.15 -23.07 6.30
C SER A 208 -45.00 -21.91 5.79
N THR A 209 -44.51 -20.67 5.87
CA THR A 209 -45.23 -19.49 5.37
C THR A 209 -45.39 -19.58 3.85
N GLY A 210 -44.31 -19.87 3.12
CA GLY A 210 -44.36 -20.00 1.65
C GLY A 210 -45.24 -21.16 1.17
N LEU A 211 -45.36 -22.25 1.92
CA LEU A 211 -46.31 -23.33 1.62
C LEU A 211 -47.76 -22.89 1.86
N SER A 212 -48.03 -22.17 2.97
CA SER A 212 -49.37 -21.71 3.31
C SER A 212 -49.91 -20.63 2.35
N GLU A 213 -49.06 -19.71 1.90
CA GLU A 213 -49.43 -18.67 0.92
C GLU A 213 -49.80 -19.31 -0.42
N ARG A 214 -49.04 -20.32 -0.87
CA ARG A 214 -49.35 -21.05 -2.12
C ARG A 214 -50.63 -21.86 -2.01
N ALA A 215 -50.84 -22.55 -0.89
CA ALA A 215 -52.06 -23.30 -0.65
C ALA A 215 -53.28 -22.36 -0.67
N SER A 216 -53.18 -21.21 0.00
CA SER A 216 -54.25 -20.18 0.02
C SER A 216 -54.51 -19.57 -1.36
N ALA A 217 -53.47 -19.30 -2.14
CA ALA A 217 -53.61 -18.82 -3.52
C ALA A 217 -54.27 -19.87 -4.44
N ALA A 218 -53.87 -21.14 -4.31
CA ALA A 218 -54.48 -22.24 -5.06
C ALA A 218 -55.96 -22.41 -4.70
N GLN A 219 -56.30 -22.37 -3.41
CA GLN A 219 -57.67 -22.45 -2.92
C GLN A 219 -58.54 -21.30 -3.44
N SER A 220 -58.03 -20.07 -3.37
CA SER A 220 -58.75 -18.88 -3.87
C SER A 220 -58.99 -18.96 -5.39
N GLY A 221 -58.01 -19.43 -6.15
CA GLY A 221 -58.15 -19.68 -7.59
C GLY A 221 -59.14 -20.80 -7.91
N ALA A 222 -59.10 -21.91 -7.18
CA ALA A 222 -60.05 -23.01 -7.33
C ALA A 222 -61.50 -22.55 -7.09
N ARG A 223 -61.73 -21.77 -6.03
CA ARG A 223 -63.07 -21.22 -5.71
C ARG A 223 -63.60 -20.29 -6.81
N TRP A 224 -62.74 -19.49 -7.40
CA TRP A 224 -63.10 -18.64 -8.54
C TRP A 224 -63.47 -19.48 -9.77
N LEU A 225 -62.66 -20.50 -10.10
CA LEU A 225 -62.92 -21.43 -11.21
C LEU A 225 -64.22 -22.21 -11.01
N GLU A 226 -64.51 -22.68 -9.80
CA GLU A 226 -65.76 -23.37 -9.45
C GLU A 226 -66.99 -22.49 -9.71
N THR A 227 -66.95 -21.23 -9.25
CA THR A 227 -68.04 -20.27 -9.48
C THR A 227 -68.26 -20.04 -10.98
N ARG A 228 -67.16 -19.91 -11.74
CA ARG A 228 -67.24 -19.72 -13.20
C ARG A 228 -67.75 -20.96 -13.93
N LEU A 229 -67.37 -22.16 -13.49
CA LEU A 229 -67.80 -23.43 -14.07
C LEU A 229 -69.32 -23.62 -13.95
N ILE A 230 -69.92 -23.25 -12.82
CA ILE A 230 -71.38 -23.31 -12.61
C ILE A 230 -72.10 -22.40 -13.63
N GLU A 231 -71.63 -21.17 -13.78
CA GLU A 231 -72.25 -20.20 -14.68
C GLU A 231 -72.14 -20.61 -16.15
N VAL A 232 -70.94 -21.00 -16.60
CA VAL A 232 -70.73 -21.47 -17.98
C VAL A 232 -71.47 -22.79 -18.23
N GLY A 233 -71.56 -23.67 -17.24
CA GLY A 233 -72.32 -24.92 -17.33
C GLY A 233 -73.84 -24.71 -17.44
N ARG A 234 -74.38 -23.65 -16.81
CA ARG A 234 -75.77 -23.23 -17.00
C ARG A 234 -76.00 -22.75 -18.43
N GLN A 235 -75.13 -21.87 -18.93
CA GLN A 235 -75.19 -21.34 -20.30
C GLN A 235 -75.04 -22.43 -21.37
N ALA A 236 -74.16 -23.41 -21.15
CA ALA A 236 -73.99 -24.55 -22.06
C ALA A 236 -75.25 -25.42 -22.16
N ARG A 237 -75.91 -25.69 -21.03
CA ARG A 237 -77.16 -26.46 -21.00
C ARG A 237 -78.31 -25.72 -21.66
N GLU A 238 -78.46 -24.44 -21.35
CA GLU A 238 -79.48 -23.57 -21.96
C GLU A 238 -79.33 -23.51 -23.49
N ALA A 239 -78.11 -23.28 -23.98
CA ALA A 239 -77.81 -23.27 -25.41
C ALA A 239 -78.02 -24.64 -26.08
N SER A 240 -77.72 -25.75 -25.38
CA SER A 240 -77.94 -27.09 -25.92
C SER A 240 -79.43 -27.44 -25.98
N MET A 241 -80.23 -27.05 -24.98
CA MET A 241 -81.69 -27.22 -25.00
C MET A 241 -82.34 -26.40 -26.12
N SER A 242 -81.90 -25.16 -26.34
CA SER A 242 -82.44 -24.34 -27.43
C SER A 242 -82.17 -24.94 -28.81
N VAL A 243 -81.03 -25.62 -29.00
CA VAL A 243 -80.73 -26.37 -30.24
C VAL A 243 -81.73 -27.50 -30.45
N GLU A 244 -82.01 -28.30 -29.42
CA GLU A 244 -82.91 -29.45 -29.52
C GLU A 244 -84.39 -29.02 -29.68
N GLU A 245 -84.83 -27.98 -28.98
CA GLU A 245 -86.16 -27.38 -29.17
C GLU A 245 -86.34 -26.84 -30.59
N PHE A 246 -85.31 -26.18 -31.13
CA PHE A 246 -85.33 -25.65 -32.49
C PHE A 246 -85.36 -26.77 -33.54
N ARG A 247 -84.61 -27.86 -33.33
CA ARG A 247 -84.66 -29.07 -34.18
C ARG A 247 -86.05 -29.69 -34.18
N ALA A 248 -86.66 -29.85 -33.00
CA ALA A 248 -87.98 -30.43 -32.84
C ALA A 248 -89.08 -29.58 -33.50
N LYS A 249 -89.04 -28.26 -33.32
CA LYS A 249 -90.04 -27.32 -33.87
C LYS A 249 -90.00 -27.23 -35.41
N ASN A 250 -88.82 -27.36 -36.00
CA ASN A 250 -88.63 -27.24 -37.46
C ASN A 250 -88.58 -28.59 -38.19
N GLY A 251 -88.79 -29.71 -37.48
CA GLY A 251 -88.80 -31.06 -38.08
C GLY A 251 -87.48 -31.46 -38.73
N ILE A 252 -86.35 -30.96 -38.22
CA ILE A 252 -85.01 -31.26 -38.74
C ILE A 252 -84.52 -32.55 -38.07
N MET A 253 -85.00 -33.69 -38.55
CA MET A 253 -84.49 -35.01 -38.16
C MET A 253 -83.35 -35.44 -39.09
N GLU A 254 -82.30 -35.99 -38.51
CA GLU A 254 -81.07 -36.41 -39.20
C GLU A 254 -81.35 -37.67 -40.04
N ILE A 255 -81.83 -37.50 -41.29
CA ILE A 255 -81.92 -38.60 -42.25
C ILE A 255 -80.56 -38.74 -42.93
N SER A 256 -79.76 -39.67 -42.41
CA SER A 256 -78.51 -40.15 -42.99
C SER A 256 -78.76 -40.77 -44.37
N ASN A 257 -77.98 -40.34 -45.37
CA ASN A 257 -77.79 -40.91 -46.71
C ASN A 257 -78.52 -40.25 -47.89
N SER A 258 -78.29 -38.95 -48.08
CA SER A 258 -77.82 -38.35 -49.35
C SER A 258 -77.72 -36.84 -49.18
N SER A 259 -76.62 -36.34 -48.62
CA SER A 259 -76.35 -34.91 -48.65
C SER A 259 -76.10 -34.51 -50.11
N SER A 260 -76.98 -33.72 -50.72
CA SER A 260 -76.70 -33.16 -52.05
C SER A 260 -75.41 -32.32 -51.96
N LEU A 261 -74.66 -32.22 -53.07
CA LEU A 261 -73.42 -31.42 -53.13
C LEU A 261 -73.67 -29.98 -52.63
N ASP A 262 -74.85 -29.44 -52.95
CA ASP A 262 -75.34 -28.13 -52.50
C ASP A 262 -75.52 -28.03 -50.97
N GLN A 263 -75.86 -29.14 -50.28
CA GLN A 263 -75.98 -29.17 -48.81
C GLN A 263 -74.62 -29.14 -48.11
N GLN A 264 -73.61 -29.82 -48.64
CA GLN A 264 -72.24 -29.73 -48.12
C GLN A 264 -71.65 -28.33 -48.32
N GLN A 265 -71.85 -27.75 -49.52
CA GLN A 265 -71.42 -26.39 -49.81
C GLN A 265 -72.12 -25.36 -48.92
N LEU A 266 -73.43 -25.49 -48.71
CA LEU A 266 -74.18 -24.59 -47.82
C LEU A 266 -73.71 -24.69 -46.36
N SER A 267 -73.45 -25.90 -45.85
CA SER A 267 -72.96 -26.10 -44.48
C SER A 267 -71.54 -25.55 -44.30
N GLU A 268 -70.67 -25.74 -45.29
CA GLU A 268 -69.30 -25.22 -45.27
C GLU A 268 -69.27 -23.69 -45.35
N ILE A 269 -70.02 -23.10 -46.29
CA ILE A 269 -70.13 -21.63 -46.43
C ILE A 269 -70.82 -21.01 -45.22
N SER A 270 -71.85 -21.65 -44.66
CA SER A 270 -72.48 -21.23 -43.40
C SER A 270 -71.49 -21.24 -42.24
N SER A 271 -70.69 -22.31 -42.09
CA SER A 271 -69.66 -22.38 -41.05
C SER A 271 -68.58 -21.31 -41.25
N GLN A 272 -68.16 -21.07 -42.49
CA GLN A 272 -67.19 -20.02 -42.81
C GLN A 272 -67.77 -18.62 -42.59
N ALA A 273 -69.05 -18.40 -42.88
CA ALA A 273 -69.75 -17.14 -42.64
C ALA A 273 -69.93 -16.87 -41.15
N VAL A 274 -70.29 -17.88 -40.35
CA VAL A 274 -70.36 -17.77 -38.89
C VAL A 274 -68.98 -17.48 -38.30
N ALA A 275 -67.93 -18.15 -38.79
CA ALA A 275 -66.55 -17.88 -38.38
C ALA A 275 -66.10 -16.46 -38.76
N ALA A 276 -66.44 -15.99 -39.97
CA ALA A 276 -66.13 -14.64 -40.42
C ALA A 276 -66.88 -13.57 -39.62
N LYS A 277 -68.16 -13.80 -39.32
CA LYS A 277 -68.97 -12.93 -38.45
C LYS A 277 -68.43 -12.90 -37.02
N ALA A 278 -68.01 -14.04 -36.47
CA ALA A 278 -67.34 -14.11 -35.17
C ALA A 278 -66.01 -13.33 -35.19
N GLN A 279 -65.24 -13.41 -36.28
CA GLN A 279 -64.00 -12.64 -36.46
C GLN A 279 -64.28 -11.13 -36.55
N THR A 280 -65.29 -10.69 -37.32
CA THR A 280 -65.73 -9.29 -37.35
C THR A 280 -66.14 -8.80 -35.97
N ALA A 281 -66.96 -9.60 -35.25
CA ALA A 281 -67.39 -9.26 -33.91
C ALA A 281 -66.19 -9.13 -32.95
N ALA A 282 -65.23 -10.04 -33.01
CA ALA A 282 -64.02 -9.97 -32.19
C ALA A 282 -63.18 -8.71 -32.48
N GLU A 283 -62.91 -8.39 -33.76
CA GLU A 283 -62.14 -7.19 -34.12
C GLU A 283 -62.90 -5.89 -33.79
N SER A 284 -64.23 -5.90 -33.89
CA SER A 284 -65.07 -4.75 -33.49
C SER A 284 -65.06 -4.53 -31.98
N ALA A 285 -65.13 -5.60 -31.19
CA ALA A 285 -65.04 -5.54 -29.74
C ALA A 285 -63.68 -4.98 -29.31
N LYS A 286 -62.58 -5.43 -29.93
CA LYS A 286 -61.22 -4.89 -29.67
C LYS A 286 -61.14 -3.38 -29.94
N LEU A 287 -61.71 -2.93 -31.06
CA LEU A 287 -61.73 -1.51 -31.42
C LEU A 287 -62.61 -0.68 -30.46
N GLU A 288 -63.75 -1.22 -30.04
CA GLU A 288 -64.64 -0.56 -29.08
C GLU A 288 -64.00 -0.44 -27.70
N THR A 289 -63.41 -1.52 -27.18
CA THR A 289 -62.66 -1.50 -25.91
C THR A 289 -61.52 -0.48 -25.97
N LEU A 290 -60.78 -0.43 -27.08
CA LEU A 290 -59.72 0.55 -27.26
C LEU A 290 -60.24 2.01 -27.29
N ASN A 291 -61.39 2.25 -27.92
CA ASN A 291 -62.03 3.56 -27.91
C ASN A 291 -62.49 3.97 -26.50
N GLN A 292 -63.03 3.03 -25.74
CA GLN A 292 -63.42 3.26 -24.35
C GLN A 292 -62.21 3.55 -23.45
N LEU A 293 -61.07 2.87 -23.66
CA LEU A 293 -59.81 3.16 -22.99
C LEU A 293 -59.31 4.58 -23.28
N MET A 294 -59.35 5.00 -24.56
CA MET A 294 -58.96 6.35 -24.95
C MET A 294 -59.92 7.43 -24.42
N GLY A 295 -61.20 7.09 -24.24
CA GLY A 295 -62.24 7.95 -23.67
C GLY A 295 -62.21 8.08 -22.14
N GLY A 296 -61.30 7.37 -21.45
CA GLY A 296 -61.16 7.44 -19.99
C GLY A 296 -62.16 6.63 -19.19
N GLY A 297 -62.87 5.68 -19.82
CA GLY A 297 -63.79 4.77 -19.11
C GLY A 297 -63.02 3.76 -18.24
N LYS A 298 -63.50 3.51 -17.01
CA LYS A 298 -63.07 2.35 -16.21
C LYS A 298 -63.62 1.09 -16.85
N ILE A 299 -62.75 0.15 -17.20
CA ILE A 299 -63.15 -1.08 -17.88
C ILE A 299 -63.19 -2.24 -16.87
N GLU A 300 -64.36 -2.84 -16.72
CA GLU A 300 -64.56 -4.16 -16.09
C GLU A 300 -64.56 -5.21 -17.20
N GLY A 301 -63.40 -5.73 -17.57
CA GLY A 301 -63.24 -6.74 -18.61
C GLY A 301 -61.79 -7.15 -18.83
N ASP A 302 -61.57 -8.36 -19.34
CA ASP A 302 -60.25 -8.95 -19.62
C ASP A 302 -59.60 -8.25 -20.83
N VAL A 303 -58.79 -7.21 -20.58
CA VAL A 303 -58.09 -6.40 -21.60
C VAL A 303 -56.67 -6.94 -21.87
N ASP A 304 -56.42 -8.22 -21.57
CA ASP A 304 -55.08 -8.81 -21.62
C ASP A 304 -54.42 -8.69 -23.00
N GLU A 305 -55.15 -8.84 -24.11
CA GLU A 305 -54.53 -8.87 -25.44
C GLU A 305 -54.00 -7.49 -25.91
N THR A 306 -54.69 -6.39 -25.58
CA THR A 306 -54.24 -5.03 -25.91
C THR A 306 -53.16 -4.54 -24.93
N MET A 307 -53.25 -4.96 -23.65
CA MET A 307 -52.26 -4.68 -22.62
C MET A 307 -50.99 -5.53 -22.76
N ASN A 308 -51.04 -6.65 -23.51
CA ASN A 308 -49.88 -7.49 -23.84
C ASN A 308 -48.98 -6.93 -24.96
N ASN A 309 -49.29 -5.75 -25.50
CA ASN A 309 -48.36 -5.05 -26.37
C ASN A 309 -47.17 -4.55 -25.54
N SER A 310 -45.98 -5.12 -25.78
CA SER A 310 -44.73 -4.83 -25.06
C SER A 310 -44.39 -3.33 -25.01
N ARG A 311 -44.83 -2.54 -26.00
CA ARG A 311 -44.62 -1.10 -26.02
C ARG A 311 -45.57 -0.34 -25.08
N ILE A 312 -46.82 -0.79 -24.94
CA ILE A 312 -47.77 -0.23 -23.98
C ILE A 312 -47.33 -0.55 -22.56
N GLN A 313 -46.91 -1.80 -22.29
CA GLN A 313 -46.40 -2.20 -20.97
C GLN A 313 -45.21 -1.33 -20.56
N LYS A 314 -44.26 -1.13 -21.48
CA LYS A 314 -43.12 -0.25 -21.24
C LYS A 314 -43.53 1.20 -20.94
N LEU A 315 -44.48 1.76 -21.71
CA LEU A 315 -44.97 3.12 -21.47
C LEU A 315 -45.74 3.25 -20.14
N GLN A 316 -46.41 2.19 -19.68
CA GLN A 316 -47.06 2.15 -18.36
C GLN A 316 -46.04 2.06 -17.22
N GLU A 317 -44.98 1.25 -17.38
CA GLU A 317 -43.85 1.21 -16.44
C GLU A 317 -43.17 2.58 -16.35
N ASP A 318 -42.88 3.22 -17.49
CA ASP A 318 -42.29 4.56 -17.57
C ASP A 318 -43.19 5.61 -16.89
N LEU A 319 -44.52 5.52 -17.09
CA LEU A 319 -45.50 6.39 -16.43
C LEU A 319 -45.53 6.16 -14.91
N GLY A 320 -45.49 4.91 -14.46
CA GLY A 320 -45.42 4.54 -13.05
C GLY A 320 -44.16 5.10 -12.39
N ALA A 321 -43.00 4.91 -13.02
CA ALA A 321 -41.73 5.44 -12.57
C ALA A 321 -41.73 6.99 -12.49
N ALA A 322 -42.23 7.66 -13.53
CA ALA A 322 -42.36 9.13 -13.56
C ALA A 322 -43.32 9.64 -12.46
N THR A 323 -44.41 8.92 -12.18
CA THR A 323 -45.38 9.27 -11.13
C THR A 323 -44.80 9.09 -9.73
N THR A 324 -44.09 7.99 -9.48
CA THR A 324 -43.37 7.78 -8.21
C THR A 324 -42.30 8.85 -8.00
N LYS A 325 -41.58 9.23 -9.07
CA LYS A 325 -40.60 10.33 -9.05
C LYS A 325 -41.27 11.67 -8.68
N LEU A 326 -42.41 12.00 -9.27
CA LEU A 326 -43.19 13.19 -8.92
C LEU A 326 -43.64 13.16 -7.45
N ASN A 327 -44.18 12.04 -6.96
CA ASN A 327 -44.66 11.92 -5.57
C ASN A 327 -43.51 12.07 -4.56
N ASN A 328 -42.34 11.49 -4.85
CA ASN A 328 -41.14 11.67 -4.04
C ASN A 328 -40.67 13.13 -4.04
N LEU A 329 -40.72 13.83 -5.18
CA LEU A 329 -40.35 15.24 -5.26
C LEU A 329 -41.36 16.15 -4.54
N ARG A 330 -42.67 15.87 -4.67
CA ARG A 330 -43.74 16.58 -3.93
C ARG A 330 -43.67 16.40 -2.42
N SER A 331 -43.12 15.28 -1.93
CA SER A 331 -42.91 15.08 -0.49
C SER A 331 -41.78 15.95 0.08
N ARG A 332 -40.93 16.53 -0.78
CA ARG A 332 -39.69 17.24 -0.38
C ARG A 332 -39.65 18.71 -0.81
N TYR A 333 -40.40 19.08 -1.83
CA TYR A 333 -40.36 20.41 -2.44
C TYR A 333 -41.77 20.94 -2.69
N ASP A 334 -41.93 22.26 -2.59
CA ASP A 334 -43.19 22.95 -2.90
C ASP A 334 -43.50 22.93 -4.41
N ALA A 335 -44.78 23.10 -4.75
CA ALA A 335 -45.33 22.90 -6.09
C ALA A 335 -44.66 23.70 -7.21
N ASP A 336 -44.02 24.84 -6.90
CA ASP A 336 -43.37 25.75 -7.86
C ASP A 336 -41.92 25.38 -8.19
N ASN A 337 -41.39 24.29 -7.63
CA ASN A 337 -40.01 23.87 -7.89
C ASN A 337 -39.83 23.40 -9.36
N PRO A 338 -38.81 23.90 -10.11
CA PRO A 338 -38.52 23.45 -11.47
C PRO A 338 -38.40 21.94 -11.65
N ALA A 339 -37.98 21.20 -10.61
CA ALA A 339 -37.90 19.74 -10.64
C ALA A 339 -39.28 19.05 -10.66
N ILE A 340 -40.29 19.63 -10.00
CA ILE A 340 -41.67 19.14 -10.03
C ILE A 340 -42.29 19.45 -11.39
N ILE A 341 -42.04 20.65 -11.93
CA ILE A 341 -42.51 21.04 -13.27
C ILE A 341 -41.90 20.12 -14.33
N ALA A 342 -40.60 19.83 -14.25
CA ALA A 342 -39.92 18.91 -15.16
C ALA A 342 -40.47 17.46 -15.06
N ALA A 343 -40.72 16.98 -13.83
CA ALA A 343 -41.33 15.66 -13.63
C ALA A 343 -42.79 15.60 -14.11
N GLN A 344 -43.54 16.69 -13.99
CA GLN A 344 -44.89 16.81 -14.53
C GLN A 344 -44.88 16.80 -16.07
N GLN A 345 -43.94 17.53 -16.69
CA GLN A 345 -43.73 17.52 -18.14
C GLN A 345 -43.32 16.12 -18.66
N GLU A 346 -42.54 15.36 -17.88
CA GLU A 346 -42.18 13.98 -18.19
C GLU A 346 -43.42 13.07 -18.21
N ILE A 347 -44.32 13.20 -17.22
CA ILE A 347 -45.61 12.50 -17.19
C ILE A 347 -46.47 12.88 -18.42
N ASP A 348 -46.55 14.16 -18.74
CA ASP A 348 -47.38 14.64 -19.85
C ASP A 348 -46.83 14.17 -21.20
N ARG A 349 -45.51 14.09 -21.35
CA ARG A 349 -44.83 13.51 -22.52
C ARG A 349 -45.15 12.03 -22.67
N VAL A 350 -44.98 11.23 -21.62
CA VAL A 350 -45.24 9.78 -21.66
C VAL A 350 -46.72 9.50 -21.94
N LYS A 351 -47.64 10.28 -21.34
CA LYS A 351 -49.07 10.21 -21.68
C LYS A 351 -49.35 10.54 -23.14
N GLY A 352 -48.66 11.53 -23.71
CA GLY A 352 -48.76 11.87 -25.13
C GLY A 352 -48.27 10.75 -26.04
N ASP A 353 -47.15 10.11 -25.70
CA ASP A 353 -46.60 8.98 -26.46
C ASP A 353 -47.50 7.74 -26.36
N MET A 354 -48.11 7.51 -25.19
CA MET A 354 -49.10 6.45 -24.98
C MET A 354 -50.37 6.68 -25.82
N ARG A 355 -50.86 7.92 -25.93
CA ARG A 355 -51.99 8.25 -26.81
C ARG A 355 -51.69 7.97 -28.28
N LYS A 356 -50.50 8.35 -28.77
CA LYS A 356 -50.08 8.06 -30.15
C LYS A 356 -49.99 6.55 -30.44
N GLU A 357 -49.53 5.78 -29.46
CA GLU A 357 -49.46 4.33 -29.61
C GLU A 357 -50.86 3.70 -29.65
N PHE A 358 -51.80 4.20 -28.83
CA PHE A 358 -53.22 3.80 -28.91
C PHE A 358 -53.85 4.17 -30.26
N GLU A 359 -53.60 5.37 -30.79
CA GLU A 359 -54.09 5.78 -32.13
C GLU A 359 -53.52 4.88 -33.24
N ARG A 360 -52.24 4.49 -33.14
CA ARG A 360 -51.62 3.55 -34.08
C ARG A 360 -52.27 2.17 -34.04
N ILE A 361 -52.55 1.65 -32.84
CA ILE A 361 -53.22 0.35 -32.66
C ILE A 361 -54.67 0.44 -33.12
N GLN A 362 -55.34 1.57 -32.89
CA GLN A 362 -56.70 1.82 -33.36
C GLN A 362 -56.75 1.77 -34.89
N ALA A 363 -55.80 2.39 -35.57
CA ALA A 363 -55.70 2.33 -37.03
C ALA A 363 -55.51 0.89 -37.54
N LEU A 364 -54.71 0.07 -36.83
CA LEU A 364 -54.51 -1.34 -37.15
C LEU A 364 -55.80 -2.16 -36.96
N TYR A 365 -56.47 -2.04 -35.82
CA TYR A 365 -57.73 -2.75 -35.57
C TYR A 365 -58.84 -2.29 -36.52
N LYS A 366 -58.85 -1.01 -36.90
CA LYS A 366 -59.78 -0.50 -37.91
C LYS A 366 -59.53 -1.15 -39.27
N ALA A 367 -58.27 -1.24 -39.70
CA ALA A 367 -57.91 -1.92 -40.94
C ALA A 367 -58.27 -3.42 -40.92
N ASN A 368 -57.98 -4.12 -39.81
CA ASN A 368 -58.35 -5.53 -39.65
C ASN A 368 -59.86 -5.74 -39.65
N LEU A 369 -60.61 -4.86 -38.98
CA LEU A 369 -62.06 -4.87 -38.97
C LEU A 369 -62.63 -4.65 -40.36
N ASP A 370 -62.08 -3.74 -41.16
CA ASP A 370 -62.52 -3.50 -42.53
C ASP A 370 -62.27 -4.73 -43.44
N VAL A 371 -61.14 -5.42 -43.26
CA VAL A 371 -60.85 -6.70 -43.94
C VAL A 371 -61.84 -7.78 -43.50
N ALA A 372 -62.09 -7.92 -42.19
CA ALA A 372 -63.02 -8.89 -41.64
C ALA A 372 -64.45 -8.65 -42.13
N LYS A 373 -64.92 -7.39 -42.11
CA LYS A 373 -66.22 -6.97 -42.65
C LYS A 373 -66.35 -7.26 -44.14
N THR A 374 -65.31 -7.01 -44.93
CA THR A 374 -65.31 -7.30 -46.37
C THR A 374 -65.47 -8.80 -46.61
N ARG A 375 -64.76 -9.62 -45.82
CA ARG A 375 -64.84 -11.09 -45.89
C ARG A 375 -66.21 -11.61 -45.43
N GLU A 376 -66.73 -11.10 -44.32
CA GLU A 376 -68.07 -11.41 -43.84
C GLU A 376 -69.12 -11.05 -44.89
N LYS A 377 -69.01 -9.86 -45.51
CA LYS A 377 -69.92 -9.44 -46.56
C LYS A 377 -69.86 -10.37 -47.78
N LEU A 378 -68.67 -10.70 -48.28
CA LEU A 378 -68.51 -11.63 -49.40
C LEU A 378 -69.14 -13.00 -49.12
N LEU A 379 -68.88 -13.56 -47.93
CA LEU A 379 -69.43 -14.86 -47.53
C LEU A 379 -70.94 -14.78 -47.23
N SER A 380 -71.43 -13.66 -46.72
CA SER A 380 -72.84 -13.41 -46.49
C SER A 380 -73.60 -13.26 -47.81
N ASP A 381 -73.03 -12.55 -48.79
CA ASP A 381 -73.62 -12.35 -50.12
C ASP A 381 -73.71 -13.70 -50.87
N GLU A 382 -72.64 -14.52 -50.80
CA GLU A 382 -72.62 -15.90 -51.31
C GLU A 382 -73.60 -16.82 -50.56
N LEU A 383 -73.74 -16.65 -49.24
CA LEU A 383 -74.72 -17.38 -48.45
C LEU A 383 -76.16 -16.98 -48.83
N THR A 384 -76.42 -15.69 -49.12
CA THR A 384 -77.74 -15.22 -49.56
C THR A 384 -78.07 -15.68 -50.97
N SER A 385 -77.11 -15.72 -51.91
CA SER A 385 -77.35 -16.24 -53.26
C SER A 385 -77.69 -17.74 -53.24
N LEU A 386 -77.02 -18.52 -52.38
CA LEU A 386 -77.34 -19.92 -52.14
C LEU A 386 -78.65 -20.13 -51.38
N LYS A 387 -79.02 -19.18 -50.49
CA LYS A 387 -80.29 -19.19 -49.76
C LYS A 387 -81.47 -18.90 -50.69
N ASP A 388 -81.35 -17.91 -51.58
CA ASP A 388 -82.40 -17.52 -52.53
C ASP A 388 -82.61 -18.60 -53.61
N ALA A 389 -81.60 -19.43 -53.86
CA ALA A 389 -81.69 -20.62 -54.71
C ALA A 389 -82.32 -21.85 -54.01
N GLY A 390 -82.61 -21.79 -52.70
CA GLY A 390 -83.04 -22.93 -51.87
C GLY A 390 -84.42 -22.79 -51.20
N THR A 391 -85.00 -23.92 -50.77
CA THR A 391 -86.31 -23.99 -50.08
C THR A 391 -86.27 -23.51 -48.61
N ASP A 392 -87.41 -23.13 -48.01
CA ASP A 392 -87.56 -22.70 -46.59
C ASP A 392 -86.84 -23.59 -45.55
N LYS A 393 -86.68 -24.90 -45.84
CA LYS A 393 -85.94 -25.84 -44.99
C LYS A 393 -84.43 -25.55 -44.88
N ASN A 394 -83.84 -24.85 -45.84
CA ASN A 394 -82.43 -24.45 -45.80
C ASN A 394 -82.20 -23.26 -44.85
N LEU A 395 -83.17 -22.34 -44.75
CA LEU A 395 -83.10 -21.21 -43.81
C LEU A 395 -83.08 -21.68 -42.35
N ALA A 396 -83.94 -22.63 -41.99
CA ALA A 396 -83.95 -23.21 -40.64
C ALA A 396 -82.64 -23.94 -40.30
N ARG A 397 -81.95 -24.54 -41.29
CA ARG A 397 -80.66 -25.23 -41.06
C ARG A 397 -79.51 -24.27 -40.77
N VAL A 398 -79.50 -23.07 -41.33
CA VAL A 398 -78.48 -22.04 -41.03
C VAL A 398 -78.63 -21.52 -39.60
N GLU A 399 -79.87 -21.25 -39.18
CA GLU A 399 -80.16 -20.81 -37.81
C GLU A 399 -79.82 -21.92 -36.79
N LEU A 400 -80.08 -23.18 -37.14
CA LEU A 400 -79.65 -24.34 -36.35
C LEU A 400 -78.12 -24.41 -36.21
N SER A 401 -77.37 -24.25 -37.30
CA SER A 401 -75.89 -24.25 -37.29
C SER A 401 -75.32 -23.14 -36.39
N GLU A 402 -75.95 -21.95 -36.38
CA GLU A 402 -75.57 -20.87 -35.46
C GLU A 402 -75.81 -21.26 -33.99
N MET A 403 -76.96 -21.84 -33.66
CA MET A 403 -77.26 -22.30 -32.31
C MET A 403 -76.33 -23.45 -31.86
N GLU A 404 -76.01 -24.39 -32.75
CA GLU A 404 -75.07 -25.48 -32.50
C GLU A 404 -73.65 -24.97 -32.24
N SER A 405 -73.21 -23.97 -32.99
CA SER A 405 -71.93 -23.29 -32.77
C SER A 405 -71.86 -22.62 -31.39
N ARG A 406 -72.94 -21.97 -30.95
CA ARG A 406 -73.02 -21.38 -29.59
C ARG A 406 -72.98 -22.46 -28.50
N ALA A 407 -73.75 -23.53 -28.66
CA ALA A 407 -73.79 -24.64 -27.70
C ALA A 407 -72.42 -25.35 -27.58
N THR A 408 -71.75 -25.61 -28.71
CA THR A 408 -70.41 -26.22 -28.73
C THR A 408 -69.33 -25.31 -28.14
N THR A 409 -69.44 -23.99 -28.31
CA THR A 409 -68.52 -23.02 -27.70
C THR A 409 -68.62 -23.04 -26.17
N TYR A 410 -69.83 -22.96 -25.61
CA TYR A 410 -70.00 -23.03 -24.15
C TYR A 410 -69.57 -24.38 -23.59
N ARG A 411 -69.81 -25.49 -24.31
CA ARG A 411 -69.31 -26.82 -23.91
C ARG A 411 -67.78 -26.87 -23.84
N ARG A 412 -67.07 -26.35 -24.85
CA ARG A 412 -65.60 -26.29 -24.84
C ARG A 412 -65.07 -25.40 -23.71
N MET A 413 -65.71 -24.27 -23.44
CA MET A 413 -65.35 -23.40 -22.30
C MET A 413 -65.53 -24.15 -20.97
N TYR A 414 -66.64 -24.87 -20.80
CA TYR A 414 -66.90 -25.68 -19.61
C TYR A 414 -65.82 -26.76 -19.43
N GLU A 415 -65.50 -27.52 -20.48
CA GLU A 415 -64.45 -28.56 -20.46
C GLU A 415 -63.07 -27.98 -20.10
N SER A 416 -62.72 -26.80 -20.64
CA SER A 416 -61.46 -26.10 -20.34
C SER A 416 -61.39 -25.64 -18.88
N ILE A 417 -62.43 -24.99 -18.38
CA ILE A 417 -62.49 -24.52 -16.97
C ILE A 417 -62.43 -25.73 -16.02
N LEU A 418 -63.10 -26.84 -16.36
CA LEU A 418 -63.05 -28.07 -15.58
C LEU A 418 -61.62 -28.63 -15.50
N GLN A 419 -60.88 -28.66 -16.62
CA GLN A 419 -59.48 -29.08 -16.63
C GLN A 419 -58.59 -28.17 -15.77
N GLN A 420 -58.79 -26.84 -15.85
CA GLN A 420 -58.07 -25.88 -15.01
C GLN A 420 -58.40 -26.06 -13.53
N LEU A 421 -59.67 -26.31 -13.19
CA LEU A 421 -60.12 -26.57 -11.82
C LEU A 421 -59.48 -27.84 -11.25
N ILE A 422 -59.43 -28.94 -12.02
CA ILE A 422 -58.74 -30.17 -11.62
C ILE A 422 -57.27 -29.87 -11.32
N GLY A 423 -56.60 -29.09 -12.19
CA GLY A 423 -55.21 -28.68 -11.97
C GLY A 423 -55.02 -27.80 -10.73
N ALA A 424 -55.97 -26.91 -10.41
CA ALA A 424 -55.94 -26.09 -9.20
C ALA A 424 -56.15 -26.92 -7.93
N LEU A 425 -57.12 -27.84 -7.93
CA LEU A 425 -57.41 -28.74 -6.80
C LEU A 425 -56.26 -29.71 -6.52
N GLN A 426 -55.55 -30.18 -7.55
CA GLN A 426 -54.34 -30.99 -7.38
C GLN A 426 -53.23 -30.20 -6.67
N LYS A 427 -53.05 -28.92 -7.01
CA LYS A 427 -52.06 -28.03 -6.36
C LYS A 427 -52.42 -27.68 -4.92
N GLU A 428 -53.71 -27.55 -4.62
CA GLU A 428 -54.21 -27.37 -3.24
C GLU A 428 -53.91 -28.60 -2.38
N SER A 429 -54.10 -29.81 -2.92
CA SER A 429 -53.88 -31.07 -2.21
C SER A 429 -52.40 -31.41 -2.01
N PHE A 430 -51.51 -30.95 -2.90
CA PHE A 430 -50.08 -31.24 -2.84
C PHE A 430 -49.21 -30.01 -3.16
N PRO A 431 -49.13 -29.03 -2.25
CA PRO A 431 -48.28 -27.85 -2.44
C PRO A 431 -46.80 -28.27 -2.40
N LEU A 432 -46.14 -28.34 -3.56
CA LEU A 432 -44.70 -28.56 -3.64
C LEU A 432 -43.95 -27.33 -3.16
N GLY A 433 -42.92 -27.53 -2.33
CA GLY A 433 -42.06 -26.45 -1.84
C GLY A 433 -40.89 -26.18 -2.79
N ASN A 434 -40.79 -24.95 -3.30
CA ASN A 434 -39.66 -24.52 -4.15
C ASN A 434 -38.37 -24.25 -3.35
N VAL A 435 -38.41 -24.45 -2.02
CA VAL A 435 -37.31 -24.21 -1.11
C VAL A 435 -37.12 -25.44 -0.23
N ARG A 436 -35.89 -25.94 -0.15
CA ARG A 436 -35.54 -27.05 0.74
C ARG A 436 -34.27 -26.75 1.53
N VAL A 437 -34.19 -27.33 2.74
CA VAL A 437 -33.01 -27.23 3.59
C VAL A 437 -31.91 -28.12 3.03
N VAL A 438 -30.75 -27.53 2.72
CA VAL A 438 -29.54 -28.26 2.32
C VAL A 438 -28.77 -28.71 3.55
N THR A 439 -28.55 -27.78 4.48
CA THR A 439 -27.87 -28.05 5.76
C THR A 439 -28.58 -27.33 6.88
N ALA A 440 -29.06 -28.09 7.87
CA ALA A 440 -29.59 -27.51 9.10
C ALA A 440 -28.46 -26.85 9.92
N ALA A 441 -28.81 -25.83 10.70
CA ALA A 441 -27.86 -25.19 11.60
C ALA A 441 -27.43 -26.15 12.72
N ALA A 442 -26.13 -26.41 12.81
CA ALA A 442 -25.51 -27.16 13.89
C ALA A 442 -25.06 -26.22 15.01
N VAL A 443 -24.87 -26.77 16.22
CA VAL A 443 -24.35 -26.03 17.37
C VAL A 443 -22.88 -25.65 17.11
N PRO A 444 -22.53 -24.36 17.10
CA PRO A 444 -21.17 -23.92 16.78
C PRO A 444 -20.18 -24.29 17.89
N LEU A 445 -19.08 -24.96 17.51
CA LEU A 445 -18.04 -25.42 18.42
C LEU A 445 -17.09 -24.32 18.91
N SER A 446 -17.09 -23.17 18.24
CA SER A 446 -16.18 -22.06 18.53
C SER A 446 -16.89 -20.72 18.49
N LYS A 447 -16.50 -19.79 19.37
CA LYS A 447 -17.01 -18.42 19.37
C LYS A 447 -16.64 -17.70 18.06
N THR A 448 -17.60 -16.97 17.51
CA THR A 448 -17.42 -16.12 16.33
C THR A 448 -16.73 -14.80 16.71
N TRP A 449 -17.00 -14.27 17.91
CA TRP A 449 -16.37 -13.05 18.43
C TRP A 449 -16.23 -13.10 19.96
N PRO A 450 -15.19 -12.50 20.57
CA PRO A 450 -13.97 -11.93 19.97
C PRO A 450 -12.95 -12.99 19.53
N LYS A 451 -12.30 -12.80 18.38
CA LYS A 451 -11.26 -13.71 17.85
C LYS A 451 -9.89 -13.31 18.36
N SER A 452 -9.18 -14.22 19.05
CA SER A 452 -7.81 -13.99 19.54
C SER A 452 -6.84 -13.64 18.41
N SER A 453 -7.03 -14.25 17.24
CA SER A 453 -6.22 -14.00 16.04
C SER A 453 -6.34 -12.56 15.50
N PHE A 454 -7.38 -11.82 15.86
CA PHE A 454 -7.59 -10.44 15.42
C PHE A 454 -7.29 -9.42 16.52
N VAL A 455 -7.80 -9.66 17.73
CA VAL A 455 -7.71 -8.70 18.85
C VAL A 455 -6.27 -8.54 19.34
N LEU A 456 -5.50 -9.62 19.49
CA LEU A 456 -4.14 -9.56 20.04
C LEU A 456 -3.15 -8.82 19.13
N PRO A 457 -3.08 -9.10 17.81
CA PRO A 457 -2.19 -8.34 16.92
C PRO A 457 -2.59 -6.88 16.82
N PHE A 458 -3.89 -6.58 16.79
CA PHE A 458 -4.39 -5.21 16.70
C PHE A 458 -4.00 -4.37 17.92
N THR A 459 -4.22 -4.92 19.13
CA THR A 459 -3.86 -4.24 20.38
C THR A 459 -2.35 -4.14 20.59
N ALA A 460 -1.57 -5.14 20.15
CA ALA A 460 -0.11 -5.05 20.11
C ALA A 460 0.38 -3.94 19.17
N MET A 461 -0.24 -3.79 17.99
CA MET A 461 0.11 -2.75 17.02
C MET A 461 -0.22 -1.35 17.56
N LEU A 462 -1.36 -1.17 18.22
CA LEU A 462 -1.71 0.08 18.89
C LEU A 462 -0.72 0.41 20.02
N GLY A 463 -0.34 -0.59 20.82
CA GLY A 463 0.70 -0.44 21.84
C GLY A 463 2.04 -0.01 21.25
N LEU A 464 2.48 -0.65 20.16
CA LEU A 464 3.71 -0.27 19.47
C LEU A 464 3.65 1.16 18.94
N ALA A 465 2.54 1.57 18.32
CA ALA A 465 2.35 2.92 17.80
C ALA A 465 2.41 3.97 18.92
N ALA A 466 1.76 3.73 20.06
CA ALA A 466 1.86 4.57 21.25
C ALA A 466 3.31 4.64 21.78
N GLY A 467 4.04 3.51 21.76
CA GLY A 467 5.45 3.46 22.13
C GLY A 467 6.36 4.29 21.21
N VAL A 468 6.12 4.26 19.89
CA VAL A 468 6.83 5.10 18.91
C VAL A 468 6.54 6.58 19.17
N MET A 469 5.29 6.95 19.37
CA MET A 469 4.90 8.33 19.67
C MET A 469 5.56 8.83 20.96
N ALA A 470 5.53 8.03 22.03
CA ALA A 470 6.19 8.37 23.30
C ALA A 470 7.72 8.51 23.15
N ALA A 471 8.35 7.67 22.31
CA ALA A 471 9.77 7.76 22.02
C ALA A 471 10.13 9.04 21.24
N LEU A 472 9.33 9.41 20.23
CA LEU A 472 9.52 10.64 19.46
C LEU A 472 9.35 11.89 20.33
N LEU A 473 8.33 11.92 21.20
CA LEU A 473 8.13 13.02 22.15
C LEU A 473 9.31 13.13 23.13
N ARG A 474 9.83 12.00 23.62
CA ARG A 474 11.00 12.00 24.51
C ARG A 474 12.26 12.51 23.82
N ASP A 475 12.51 12.10 22.58
CA ASP A 475 13.71 12.52 21.83
C ASP A 475 13.60 13.99 21.37
N GLY A 476 12.40 14.45 20.99
CA GLY A 476 12.15 15.86 20.63
C GLY A 476 12.28 16.86 21.79
N LEU A 477 12.18 16.40 23.04
CA LEU A 477 12.37 17.23 24.23
C LEU A 477 13.83 17.27 24.74
N ASP A 478 14.75 16.47 24.18
CA ASP A 478 16.16 16.44 24.59
C ASP A 478 17.02 17.47 23.83
N ARG A 479 17.36 18.59 24.48
CA ARG A 479 18.06 19.76 23.88
C ARG A 479 19.57 19.87 24.19
N ARG A 480 20.23 18.82 24.67
CA ARG A 480 21.64 18.88 25.14
C ARG A 480 22.68 18.98 24.01
N VAL A 481 23.79 19.70 24.25
CA VAL A 481 24.94 19.85 23.32
C VAL A 481 25.75 18.55 23.30
N SER A 482 25.37 17.61 22.44
CA SER A 482 26.02 16.29 22.36
C SER A 482 26.68 15.99 21.01
N SER A 483 26.53 16.87 20.01
CA SER A 483 27.06 16.66 18.66
C SER A 483 27.77 17.91 18.12
N SER A 484 29.02 17.75 17.68
CA SER A 484 29.81 18.79 16.99
C SER A 484 29.19 19.23 15.67
N GLU A 485 28.46 18.32 15.01
CA GLU A 485 27.68 18.60 13.80
C GLU A 485 26.55 19.61 14.07
N LYS A 486 25.91 19.49 15.23
CA LYS A 486 24.80 20.37 15.63
C LYS A 486 25.29 21.77 15.97
N LEU A 487 26.45 21.88 16.64
CA LEU A 487 27.11 23.16 16.94
C LEU A 487 27.53 23.91 15.67
N ARG A 488 28.11 23.21 14.68
CA ARG A 488 28.51 23.82 13.40
C ARG A 488 27.29 24.32 12.60
N ARG A 489 26.20 23.55 12.60
CA ARG A 489 24.95 23.91 11.89
C ARG A 489 24.19 25.06 12.54
N GLU A 490 24.08 25.07 13.87
CA GLU A 490 23.23 26.05 14.59
C GLU A 490 23.98 27.35 14.94
N LEU A 491 25.30 27.30 15.21
CA LEU A 491 26.09 28.45 15.67
C LEU A 491 27.17 28.91 14.68
N GLY A 492 27.46 28.15 13.61
CA GLY A 492 28.45 28.52 12.59
C GLY A 492 29.92 28.42 13.05
N ILE A 493 30.18 27.88 14.24
CA ILE A 493 31.54 27.79 14.82
C ILE A 493 32.19 26.43 14.52
N SER A 494 33.45 26.45 14.12
CA SER A 494 34.25 25.24 13.88
C SER A 494 34.57 24.52 15.19
N SER A 495 34.38 23.19 15.24
CA SER A 495 34.87 22.37 16.35
C SER A 495 36.33 21.97 16.07
N LEU A 496 37.24 22.37 16.95
CA LEU A 496 38.69 22.10 16.80
C LEU A 496 39.06 20.67 17.23
N GLY A 497 38.23 20.01 18.03
CA GLY A 497 38.43 18.62 18.44
C GLY A 497 37.65 18.22 19.69
N HIS A 498 37.61 16.90 19.92
CA HIS A 498 37.03 16.28 21.12
C HIS A 498 38.16 15.71 21.99
N VAL A 499 38.36 16.27 23.17
CA VAL A 499 39.35 15.75 24.13
C VAL A 499 38.64 14.79 25.09
N PRO A 500 39.05 13.51 25.17
CA PRO A 500 38.42 12.53 26.05
C PRO A 500 38.75 12.83 27.53
N VAL A 501 37.97 12.27 28.45
CA VAL A 501 38.31 12.32 29.89
C VAL A 501 39.65 11.61 30.10
N TYR A 502 40.61 12.26 30.75
CA TYR A 502 41.85 11.62 31.17
C TYR A 502 41.55 10.51 32.18
N VAL A 503 41.99 9.29 31.88
CA VAL A 503 41.89 8.12 32.76
C VAL A 503 43.31 7.71 33.11
N SER A 504 43.70 7.88 34.38
CA SER A 504 45.05 7.47 34.82
C SER A 504 45.29 5.99 34.50
N PRO A 505 46.41 5.63 33.85
CA PRO A 505 46.77 4.23 33.64
C PRO A 505 46.96 3.55 34.99
N SER A 506 46.19 2.50 35.28
CA SER A 506 46.17 1.79 36.56
C SER A 506 47.38 0.87 36.79
N PHE A 507 48.54 1.17 36.19
CA PHE A 507 49.75 0.32 36.25
C PHE A 507 50.89 1.06 36.96
N LEU A 508 50.80 1.18 38.27
CA LEU A 508 51.96 1.28 39.16
C LEU A 508 51.75 0.31 40.33
N PRO A 509 52.50 -0.80 40.43
CA PRO A 509 52.42 -1.69 41.58
C PRO A 509 53.22 -1.11 42.74
N GLY A 510 52.54 -0.86 43.86
CA GLY A 510 53.14 -0.76 45.20
C GLY A 510 53.81 0.56 45.56
N SER A 511 53.13 1.40 46.33
CA SER A 511 53.68 2.04 47.55
C SER A 511 52.59 2.86 48.24
N MET A 512 52.40 2.60 49.53
CA MET A 512 51.64 3.46 50.44
C MET A 512 52.41 4.78 50.60
N VAL A 513 51.89 5.88 50.06
CA VAL A 513 52.35 7.23 50.41
C VAL A 513 51.14 8.11 50.76
N ALA A 514 51.33 8.82 51.87
CA ALA A 514 50.38 9.48 52.75
C ALA A 514 49.51 10.58 52.11
N ALA A 515 48.63 11.15 52.95
CA ALA A 515 47.60 12.17 52.70
C ALA A 515 48.03 13.44 51.89
N ASN A 516 49.29 13.58 51.52
CA ASN A 516 49.77 14.54 50.52
C ASN A 516 49.57 14.05 49.05
N ALA A 517 48.88 12.93 48.81
CA ALA A 517 48.67 12.41 47.44
C ALA A 517 47.46 13.03 46.70
N THR A 518 46.57 13.74 47.39
CA THR A 518 45.31 14.26 46.85
C THR A 518 45.52 15.42 45.88
N TRP A 519 46.41 16.36 46.20
CA TRP A 519 46.75 17.49 45.31
C TRP A 519 47.47 16.99 44.05
N ARG A 520 48.49 16.12 44.21
CA ARG A 520 49.20 15.46 43.09
C ARG A 520 48.24 14.72 42.15
N ARG A 521 47.28 13.93 42.66
CA ARG A 521 46.28 13.21 41.82
C ARG A 521 45.40 14.13 40.97
N THR A 522 45.11 15.33 41.45
CA THR A 522 44.22 16.29 40.76
C THR A 522 44.94 17.02 39.61
N MET A 523 46.27 17.11 39.69
CA MET A 523 47.13 17.83 38.73
C MET A 523 47.85 16.93 37.72
N LEU A 524 47.81 15.60 37.87
CA LEU A 524 48.33 14.61 36.90
C LEU A 524 47.98 14.88 35.42
N PRO A 525 46.79 15.40 35.05
CA PRO A 525 46.48 15.67 33.65
C PRO A 525 47.35 16.76 33.01
N LEU A 526 48.01 17.64 33.78
CA LEU A 526 48.77 18.79 33.27
C LEU A 526 50.02 18.42 32.47
N ARG A 527 50.57 17.21 32.69
CA ARG A 527 51.77 16.67 32.01
C ARG A 527 51.47 15.46 31.11
N SER A 528 50.20 15.14 30.91
CA SER A 528 49.77 13.88 30.29
C SER A 528 50.30 13.65 28.86
N VAL A 529 50.55 14.72 28.10
CA VAL A 529 51.16 14.65 26.76
C VAL A 529 52.60 14.18 26.80
N LEU A 530 53.36 14.55 27.83
CA LEU A 530 54.74 14.11 28.02
C LEU A 530 54.80 12.69 28.61
N ASP A 531 53.93 12.39 29.57
CA ASP A 531 53.96 11.10 30.28
C ASP A 531 53.35 9.95 29.45
N THR A 532 52.37 10.25 28.58
CA THR A 532 51.67 9.25 27.76
C THR A 532 51.45 9.72 26.31
N PRO A 533 52.51 9.91 25.51
CA PRO A 533 52.43 10.58 24.21
C PRO A 533 51.52 9.87 23.20
N TYR A 534 51.31 8.56 23.31
CA TYR A 534 50.44 7.80 22.39
C TYR A 534 49.03 7.55 22.94
N SER A 535 48.62 8.26 23.99
CA SER A 535 47.27 8.15 24.54
C SER A 535 46.22 8.79 23.61
N GLN A 536 44.96 8.37 23.74
CA GLN A 536 43.85 8.99 23.02
C GLN A 536 43.69 10.49 23.37
N PHE A 537 44.08 10.87 24.58
CA PHE A 537 44.10 12.26 25.04
C PHE A 537 45.16 13.09 24.29
N SER A 538 46.40 12.58 24.20
CA SER A 538 47.50 13.24 23.49
C SER A 538 47.28 13.32 21.98
N GLU A 539 46.72 12.27 21.38
CA GLU A 539 46.31 12.28 19.96
C GLU A 539 45.21 13.31 19.68
N ALA A 540 44.21 13.42 20.57
CA ALA A 540 43.17 14.44 20.45
C ALA A 540 43.76 15.86 20.52
N LEU A 541 44.73 16.10 21.41
CA LEU A 541 45.41 17.39 21.51
C LEU A 541 46.33 17.69 20.31
N ARG A 542 46.98 16.69 19.70
CA ARG A 542 47.68 16.88 18.41
C ARG A 542 46.73 17.30 17.31
N GLY A 543 45.54 16.68 17.24
CA GLY A 543 44.50 17.08 16.29
C GLY A 543 44.02 18.53 16.51
N VAL A 544 43.85 18.93 17.78
CA VAL A 544 43.53 20.33 18.14
C VAL A 544 44.66 21.27 17.70
N LYS A 545 45.92 20.94 18.01
CA LYS A 545 47.10 21.70 17.60
C LYS A 545 47.17 21.90 16.10
N HIS A 546 47.04 20.84 15.30
CA HIS A 546 47.03 20.95 13.83
C HIS A 546 45.90 21.85 13.32
N SER A 547 44.73 21.80 13.98
CA SER A 547 43.61 22.67 13.62
C SER A 547 43.92 24.14 13.93
N ILE A 548 44.57 24.42 15.06
CA ILE A 548 45.05 25.77 15.41
C ILE A 548 46.13 26.23 14.42
N ASP A 549 47.17 25.42 14.17
CA ASP A 549 48.26 25.72 13.22
C ASP A 549 47.72 26.06 11.82
N SER A 550 46.66 25.37 11.37
CA SER A 550 46.03 25.62 10.08
C SER A 550 45.29 26.96 9.96
N ALA A 551 44.94 27.58 11.09
CA ALA A 551 44.24 28.85 11.12
C ALA A 551 45.18 30.07 10.99
N PHE A 552 46.49 29.86 11.15
CA PHE A 552 47.51 30.91 11.06
C PHE A 552 48.41 30.73 9.83
N PRO A 553 48.96 31.82 9.26
CA PRO A 553 49.93 31.73 8.18
C PRO A 553 51.21 30.99 8.59
N PRO A 554 51.85 30.23 7.69
CA PRO A 554 53.10 29.53 7.99
C PRO A 554 54.20 30.54 8.40
N ASN A 555 54.86 30.27 9.53
CA ASN A 555 55.93 31.08 10.15
C ASN A 555 55.53 32.44 10.75
N ALA A 556 54.24 32.77 10.90
CA ALA A 556 53.82 33.90 11.70
C ALA A 556 53.91 33.58 13.22
N PRO A 557 54.24 34.57 14.08
CA PRO A 557 54.11 34.39 15.52
C PRO A 557 52.62 34.25 15.86
N MET A 558 52.28 33.28 16.70
CA MET A 558 50.90 32.92 17.05
C MET A 558 50.61 33.33 18.48
N VAL A 559 49.65 34.24 18.69
CA VAL A 559 49.15 34.60 20.04
C VAL A 559 47.73 34.06 20.23
N VAL A 560 47.60 32.97 20.98
CA VAL A 560 46.35 32.23 21.16
C VAL A 560 45.89 32.24 22.61
N GLY A 561 44.67 32.70 22.86
CA GLY A 561 44.05 32.62 24.19
C GLY A 561 43.15 31.39 24.34
N ILE A 562 43.21 30.77 25.52
CA ILE A 562 42.35 29.65 25.89
C ILE A 562 41.43 30.09 27.02
N THR A 563 40.13 29.98 26.81
CA THR A 563 39.10 30.33 27.80
C THR A 563 37.98 29.27 27.81
N SER A 564 37.05 29.38 28.75
CA SER A 564 35.87 28.53 28.86
C SER A 564 34.63 29.35 29.19
N VAL A 565 33.44 28.77 29.01
CA VAL A 565 32.18 29.48 29.33
C VAL A 565 32.00 29.55 30.85
N GLY A 566 32.22 28.43 31.54
CA GLY A 566 32.18 28.37 33.01
C GLY A 566 33.50 27.93 33.63
N THR A 567 33.61 28.08 34.95
CA THR A 567 34.73 27.56 35.74
C THR A 567 34.78 26.03 35.77
N GLY A 568 35.99 25.46 35.79
CA GLY A 568 36.20 24.01 35.95
C GLY A 568 35.99 23.17 34.68
N GLU A 569 35.93 23.78 33.50
CA GLU A 569 35.81 23.11 32.19
C GLU A 569 37.13 22.55 31.63
N GLY A 570 38.27 22.90 32.25
CA GLY A 570 39.59 22.35 31.93
C GLY A 570 40.46 23.19 30.98
N LYS A 571 40.22 24.50 30.90
CA LYS A 571 41.02 25.49 30.14
C LYS A 571 42.53 25.40 30.42
N THR A 572 42.94 25.51 31.68
CA THR A 572 44.33 25.42 32.14
C THR A 572 44.96 24.09 31.77
N THR A 573 44.20 22.99 31.88
CA THR A 573 44.68 21.66 31.48
C THR A 573 44.99 21.57 29.99
N ILE A 574 44.13 22.13 29.14
CA ILE A 574 44.37 22.15 27.70
C ILE A 574 45.53 23.11 27.36
N ALA A 575 45.58 24.28 28.00
CA ALA A 575 46.63 25.28 27.78
C ALA A 575 48.03 24.74 28.09
N THR A 576 48.21 24.12 29.26
CA THR A 576 49.50 23.55 29.67
C THR A 576 49.93 22.41 28.75
N ASN A 577 49.04 21.45 28.45
CA ASN A 577 49.41 20.31 27.59
C ASN A 577 49.67 20.74 26.13
N LEU A 578 48.97 21.77 25.64
CA LEU A 578 49.21 22.32 24.31
C LEU A 578 50.57 23.02 24.25
N ALA A 579 50.92 23.80 25.28
CA ALA A 579 52.24 24.44 25.38
C ALA A 579 53.38 23.41 25.41
N GLN A 580 53.25 22.36 26.22
CA GLN A 580 54.22 21.26 26.25
C GLN A 580 54.34 20.55 24.91
N LEU A 581 53.24 20.37 24.18
CA LEU A 581 53.25 19.74 22.86
C LEU A 581 54.02 20.59 21.84
N TYR A 582 53.82 21.91 21.82
CA TYR A 582 54.59 22.83 20.96
C TYR A 582 56.08 22.81 21.32
N GLN A 583 56.42 22.79 22.60
CA GLN A 583 57.81 22.76 23.06
C GLN A 583 58.52 21.48 22.62
N HIS A 584 57.88 20.32 22.81
CA HIS A 584 58.46 19.03 22.46
C HIS A 584 58.64 18.84 20.94
N GLU A 585 57.86 19.55 20.12
CA GLU A 585 58.06 19.59 18.66
C GLU A 585 59.15 20.60 18.22
N GLY A 586 59.81 21.26 19.17
CA GLY A 586 60.92 22.19 18.91
C GLY A 586 60.49 23.62 18.59
N ALA A 587 59.23 24.00 18.82
CA ALA A 587 58.79 25.38 18.69
C ALA A 587 59.16 26.19 19.95
N SER A 588 59.59 27.44 19.78
CA SER A 588 59.73 28.37 20.90
C SER A 588 58.34 28.79 21.38
N VAL A 589 57.96 28.32 22.57
CA VAL A 589 56.65 28.55 23.17
C VAL A 589 56.78 29.18 24.54
N VAL A 590 55.88 30.09 24.87
CA VAL A 590 55.70 30.66 26.22
C VAL A 590 54.24 30.57 26.61
N LEU A 591 54.00 30.23 27.88
CA LEU A 591 52.67 30.16 28.48
C LEU A 591 52.50 31.35 29.44
N ILE A 592 51.39 32.06 29.37
CA ILE A 592 51.10 33.21 30.23
C ILE A 592 49.86 32.89 31.05
N ASP A 593 49.95 32.98 32.37
CA ASP A 593 48.79 32.92 33.25
C ASP A 593 48.12 34.30 33.31
N ALA A 594 46.96 34.43 32.65
CA ALA A 594 46.13 35.63 32.68
C ALA A 594 44.79 35.37 33.41
N ASP A 595 44.76 34.41 34.33
CA ASP A 595 43.66 34.19 35.26
C ASP A 595 43.90 34.90 36.59
N PHE A 596 43.70 36.23 36.60
CA PHE A 596 43.87 37.07 37.79
C PHE A 596 42.88 36.76 38.92
N LEU A 597 41.79 36.04 38.65
CA LEU A 597 40.80 35.66 39.66
C LEU A 597 41.17 34.35 40.37
N ASN A 598 41.60 33.36 39.59
CA ASN A 598 41.96 32.03 40.07
C ASN A 598 43.27 31.58 39.40
N ALA A 599 44.40 32.18 39.81
CA ALA A 599 45.75 31.97 39.28
C ALA A 599 46.31 30.55 39.57
N ARG A 600 45.60 29.53 39.09
CA ARG A 600 45.90 28.12 39.33
C ARG A 600 47.17 27.69 38.65
N LEU A 601 47.45 28.23 37.46
CA LEU A 601 48.68 27.93 36.75
C LEU A 601 49.88 28.53 37.50
N SER A 602 49.79 29.77 37.96
CA SER A 602 50.81 30.44 38.77
C SER A 602 51.11 29.68 40.06
N CYS A 603 50.08 29.26 40.80
CA CYS A 603 50.22 28.42 42.00
C CYS A 603 50.92 27.08 41.70
N VAL A 604 50.58 26.40 40.59
CA VAL A 604 51.23 25.14 40.20
C VAL A 604 52.71 25.36 39.84
N VAL A 605 53.03 26.45 39.15
CA VAL A 605 54.40 26.75 38.71
C VAL A 605 55.28 27.10 39.90
N THR A 606 54.80 27.89 40.85
CA THR A 606 55.57 28.30 42.04
C THR A 606 55.78 27.16 43.03
N GLU A 607 54.78 26.29 43.24
CA GLU A 607 54.88 25.19 44.20
C GLU A 607 55.57 23.94 43.65
N SER A 608 55.41 23.62 42.36
CA SER A 608 55.87 22.34 41.78
C SER A 608 56.12 22.39 40.27
N GLY A 609 56.43 23.56 39.69
CA GLY A 609 56.54 23.75 38.25
C GLY A 609 57.48 22.77 37.55
N THR A 610 58.66 22.55 38.11
CA THR A 610 59.69 21.66 37.54
C THR A 610 59.24 20.19 37.47
N GLU A 611 58.42 19.72 38.42
CA GLU A 611 57.84 18.37 38.38
C GLU A 611 56.84 18.22 37.21
N PHE A 612 56.20 19.30 36.77
CA PHE A 612 55.25 19.32 35.66
C PHE A 612 55.85 19.82 34.33
N GLY A 613 57.18 19.98 34.26
CA GLY A 613 57.87 20.45 33.05
C GLY A 613 57.53 21.90 32.70
N MET A 614 57.37 22.76 33.71
CA MET A 614 57.15 24.19 33.59
C MET A 614 58.18 24.95 34.43
N GLU A 615 58.58 26.13 33.96
CA GLU A 615 59.57 26.96 34.64
C GLU A 615 59.10 28.41 34.70
N ALA A 616 59.20 29.05 35.86
CA ALA A 616 58.80 30.45 36.00
C ALA A 616 59.78 31.35 35.23
N LEU A 617 59.26 32.18 34.33
CA LEU A 617 60.04 33.16 33.56
C LEU A 617 59.87 34.54 34.19
N SER A 618 60.96 35.16 34.65
CA SER A 618 60.93 36.58 34.99
C SER A 618 61.11 37.43 33.73
N ILE A 619 60.27 38.46 33.58
CA ILE A 619 60.29 39.33 32.39
C ILE A 619 61.59 40.13 32.25
N ASN A 620 62.34 40.30 33.36
CA ASN A 620 63.62 41.01 33.36
C ASN A 620 64.78 40.17 32.80
N ASP A 621 64.65 38.84 32.80
CA ASP A 621 65.65 37.92 32.24
C ASP A 621 65.54 37.80 30.72
N VAL A 622 64.54 38.45 30.13
CA VAL A 622 64.29 38.45 28.70
C VAL A 622 65.16 39.51 28.01
N PRO A 623 66.10 39.14 27.10
CA PRO A 623 67.02 40.09 26.47
C PRO A 623 66.29 41.18 25.68
N ARG A 624 66.43 42.44 26.09
CA ARG A 624 65.88 43.59 25.36
C ARG A 624 66.82 43.95 24.21
N ARG A 625 66.34 43.88 22.96
CA ARG A 625 67.10 44.29 21.75
C ARG A 625 67.51 45.77 21.73
N TYR A 626 67.00 46.58 22.65
CA TYR A 626 67.40 47.97 22.87
C TYR A 626 67.44 48.24 24.37
N ALA A 627 68.63 48.46 24.92
CA ALA A 627 68.78 49.03 26.25
C ALA A 627 68.88 50.56 26.11
N VAL A 628 67.93 51.29 26.68
CA VAL A 628 68.10 52.73 26.91
C VAL A 628 68.75 52.87 28.27
N ALA A 629 70.07 53.04 28.30
CA ALA A 629 70.78 53.47 29.50
C ALA A 629 70.61 54.99 29.65
N GLN A 630 70.14 55.44 30.82
CA GLN A 630 70.02 56.85 31.15
C GLN A 630 71.16 57.22 32.10
N GLU A 631 72.29 57.64 31.55
CA GLU A 631 73.30 58.42 32.27
C GLU A 631 73.51 59.75 31.54
N GLY A 632 73.27 60.86 32.23
CA GLY A 632 73.78 62.18 31.83
C GLY A 632 73.41 62.68 30.42
N GLY A 633 72.12 62.86 30.13
CA GLY A 633 71.67 63.93 29.21
C GLY A 633 72.05 63.85 27.72
N LEU A 634 72.51 62.72 27.17
CA LEU A 634 72.68 62.55 25.73
C LEU A 634 72.27 61.14 25.27
N LEU A 635 71.24 61.06 24.41
CA LEU A 635 70.75 59.81 23.83
C LEU A 635 71.72 59.32 22.75
N VAL A 636 72.45 58.25 23.03
CA VAL A 636 73.19 57.48 22.01
C VAL A 636 72.63 56.06 21.97
N ALA A 637 71.92 55.74 20.88
CA ALA A 637 71.52 54.37 20.59
C ALA A 637 72.75 53.58 20.15
N LYS A 638 73.33 52.79 21.06
CA LYS A 638 74.39 51.87 20.72
C LYS A 638 73.76 50.55 20.25
N ALA A 639 73.86 50.29 18.94
CA ALA A 639 73.57 49.00 18.37
C ALA A 639 74.83 48.14 18.53
N ASP A 640 74.88 47.31 19.57
CA ASP A 640 75.92 46.30 19.67
C ASP A 640 75.65 45.21 18.62
N HIS A 641 76.61 45.08 17.72
CA HIS A 641 76.73 44.05 16.70
C HIS A 641 77.05 42.72 17.40
N GLU A 642 76.28 41.68 17.07
CA GLU A 642 76.38 40.25 17.39
C GLU A 642 77.22 39.81 18.61
N PRO A 643 76.61 38.93 19.42
CA PRO A 643 77.03 37.54 19.23
C PRO A 643 75.85 36.65 18.84
N GLU A 644 76.16 35.57 18.14
CA GLU A 644 75.43 34.32 18.16
C GLU A 644 75.27 33.85 19.62
N ALA A 645 74.36 34.49 20.37
CA ALA A 645 73.87 33.96 21.63
C ALA A 645 72.86 32.89 21.25
N GLY A 646 73.35 31.64 21.20
CA GLY A 646 72.50 30.47 21.11
C GLY A 646 71.32 30.65 22.05
N ILE A 647 70.11 30.56 21.49
CA ILE A 647 68.88 30.42 22.27
C ILE A 647 69.21 29.37 23.32
N VAL A 648 69.10 29.75 24.59
CA VAL A 648 69.30 28.85 25.73
C VAL A 648 68.23 27.77 25.59
N HIS A 649 68.56 26.70 24.86
CA HIS A 649 67.90 25.41 25.00
C HIS A 649 68.45 24.79 26.29
N GLY A 650 68.14 25.44 27.41
CA GLY A 650 68.24 24.85 28.73
C GLY A 650 67.26 23.69 28.75
N HIS A 651 67.79 22.49 28.97
CA HIS A 651 66.97 21.34 29.31
C HIS A 651 66.13 21.68 30.56
N GLY A 652 64.81 21.83 30.46
CA GLY A 652 64.02 21.84 31.70
C GLY A 652 62.52 22.15 31.74
N GLY A 653 61.86 22.77 30.75
CA GLY A 653 60.40 22.97 30.85
C GLY A 653 59.84 24.15 30.07
N VAL A 654 58.52 24.25 29.94
CA VAL A 654 57.82 25.35 29.27
C VAL A 654 58.00 26.62 30.11
N PRO A 655 58.50 27.74 29.56
CA PRO A 655 58.58 28.99 30.31
C PRO A 655 57.16 29.54 30.54
N VAL A 656 56.86 29.87 31.79
CA VAL A 656 55.56 30.38 32.23
C VAL A 656 55.71 31.75 32.88
N VAL A 657 54.98 32.73 32.37
CA VAL A 657 54.80 34.04 33.03
C VAL A 657 53.66 33.91 34.02
N THR A 658 53.95 34.12 35.31
CA THR A 658 52.98 34.03 36.40
C THR A 658 52.28 35.37 36.62
N VAL A 659 51.09 35.34 37.22
CA VAL A 659 50.32 36.54 37.57
C VAL A 659 51.13 37.48 38.46
N ASP A 660 51.87 36.93 39.44
CA ASP A 660 52.72 37.71 40.35
C ASP A 660 53.82 38.50 39.61
N GLU A 661 54.36 37.97 38.50
CA GLU A 661 55.34 38.69 37.69
C GLU A 661 54.67 39.83 36.90
N THR A 662 53.50 39.58 36.31
CA THR A 662 52.72 40.63 35.63
C THR A 662 52.29 41.74 36.59
N GLU A 663 51.97 41.42 37.85
CA GLU A 663 51.65 42.42 38.89
C GLU A 663 52.88 43.24 39.30
N LYS A 664 54.07 42.65 39.38
CA LYS A 664 55.33 43.37 39.65
C LYS A 664 55.71 44.33 38.51
N SER A 665 55.32 44.03 37.28
CA SER A 665 55.51 44.90 36.11
C SER A 665 54.63 46.15 36.10
N VAL A 666 53.65 46.26 37.01
CA VAL A 666 52.73 47.40 37.08
C VAL A 666 53.42 48.60 37.73
N THR A 667 53.35 49.76 37.08
CA THR A 667 53.84 51.03 37.64
C THR A 667 53.13 51.33 38.97
N ALA A 668 53.89 51.68 40.01
CA ALA A 668 53.44 51.80 41.41
C ALA A 668 52.20 52.69 41.71
N PHE A 669 51.66 53.41 40.71
CA PHE A 669 50.50 54.31 40.84
C PHE A 669 49.19 53.81 40.21
N GLN A 670 49.15 52.61 39.59
CA GLN A 670 47.93 52.09 38.96
C GLN A 670 47.43 50.80 39.62
N ARG A 671 46.33 50.91 40.39
CA ARG A 671 45.73 49.80 41.15
C ARG A 671 45.07 48.70 40.29
N TYR A 672 44.86 48.97 39.00
CA TYR A 672 44.35 48.04 37.97
C TYR A 672 45.21 48.10 36.69
N GLY A 673 46.52 48.37 36.84
CA GLY A 673 47.46 48.50 35.72
C GLY A 673 47.92 47.16 35.12
N HIS A 674 47.37 46.03 35.58
CA HIS A 674 47.76 44.69 35.16
C HIS A 674 47.40 44.40 33.68
N LEU A 675 46.30 44.94 33.15
CA LEU A 675 45.92 44.75 31.74
C LEU A 675 46.86 45.46 30.74
N PRO A 676 47.22 46.75 30.91
CA PRO A 676 48.26 47.39 30.10
C PRO A 676 49.63 46.72 30.25
N ALA A 677 50.00 46.26 31.45
CA ALA A 677 51.24 45.54 31.68
C ALA A 677 51.27 44.21 30.91
N LEU A 678 50.21 43.40 31.03
CA LEU A 678 50.04 42.15 30.29
C LEU A 678 50.11 42.38 28.77
N LYS A 679 49.52 43.48 28.26
CA LYS A 679 49.61 43.82 26.84
C LYS A 679 51.05 44.08 26.41
N ALA A 680 51.80 44.87 27.19
CA ALA A 680 53.21 45.15 26.91
C ALA A 680 54.07 43.88 26.98
N GLU A 681 53.77 42.96 27.89
CA GLU A 681 54.41 41.65 28.01
C GLU A 681 54.12 40.76 26.80
N ILE A 682 52.86 40.64 26.38
CA ILE A 682 52.48 39.90 25.17
C ILE A 682 53.20 40.45 23.93
N ASP A 683 53.25 41.78 23.77
CA ASP A 683 53.92 42.43 22.63
C ASP A 683 55.44 42.20 22.63
N LEU A 684 56.07 42.09 23.80
CA LEU A 684 57.49 41.76 23.95
C LEU A 684 57.75 40.28 23.62
N LEU A 685 56.97 39.39 24.21
CA LEU A 685 57.12 37.93 24.06
C LEU A 685 56.81 37.46 22.64
N ARG A 686 55.85 38.08 21.97
CA ARG A 686 55.51 37.81 20.57
C ARG A 686 56.69 37.98 19.62
N ARG A 687 57.67 38.83 19.94
CA ARG A 687 58.86 39.06 19.10
C ARG A 687 59.93 37.98 19.25
N GLN A 688 59.85 37.17 20.29
CA GLN A 688 60.89 36.20 20.66
C GLN A 688 60.41 34.76 20.60
N TYR A 689 59.15 34.52 20.96
CA TYR A 689 58.52 33.21 20.92
C TYR A 689 57.65 33.09 19.67
N LYS A 690 57.73 31.94 19.01
CA LYS A 690 56.89 31.60 17.86
C LYS A 690 55.44 31.38 18.29
N VAL A 691 55.22 30.84 19.49
CA VAL A 691 53.89 30.55 20.02
C VAL A 691 53.75 31.14 21.42
N VAL A 692 52.73 31.98 21.61
CA VAL A 692 52.35 32.56 22.91
C VAL A 692 50.96 32.03 23.24
N ILE A 693 50.85 31.23 24.30
CA ILE A 693 49.58 30.69 24.78
C ILE A 693 49.19 31.46 26.05
N VAL A 694 47.96 31.98 26.08
CA VAL A 694 47.45 32.73 27.23
C VAL A 694 46.32 31.93 27.89
N ASP A 695 46.52 31.46 29.12
CA ASP A 695 45.45 30.84 29.93
C ASP A 695 44.62 31.96 30.57
N MET A 696 43.37 32.12 30.14
CA MET A 696 42.50 33.20 30.59
C MET A 696 41.52 32.72 31.68
N SER A 697 40.84 33.64 32.36
CA SER A 697 39.71 33.29 33.23
C SER A 697 38.52 32.75 32.41
N ALA A 698 37.55 32.13 33.09
CA ALA A 698 36.28 31.78 32.47
C ALA A 698 35.48 33.05 32.11
N PHE A 699 34.81 33.02 30.96
CA PHE A 699 34.17 34.20 30.40
C PHE A 699 33.00 34.73 31.25
N GLU A 700 32.16 33.84 31.82
CA GLU A 700 31.06 34.25 32.71
C GLU A 700 31.58 34.89 34.02
N ASP A 701 32.82 34.57 34.42
CA ASP A 701 33.35 34.89 35.75
C ASP A 701 34.26 36.14 35.77
N SER A 702 34.80 36.58 34.62
CA SER A 702 35.80 37.67 34.56
C SER A 702 35.57 38.68 33.43
N ALA A 703 35.47 39.97 33.79
CA ALA A 703 35.42 41.05 32.81
C ALA A 703 36.78 41.27 32.10
N ASP A 704 37.89 40.99 32.79
CA ASP A 704 39.25 41.16 32.27
C ASP A 704 39.50 40.28 31.03
N THR A 705 38.89 39.09 31.01
CA THR A 705 38.97 38.18 29.85
C THR A 705 38.49 38.86 28.57
N ARG A 706 37.45 39.69 28.62
CA ARG A 706 36.95 40.42 27.43
C ARG A 706 37.96 41.41 26.87
N VAL A 707 38.72 42.05 27.75
CA VAL A 707 39.76 43.01 27.36
C VAL A 707 40.97 42.27 26.80
N ILE A 708 41.39 41.19 27.47
CA ILE A 708 42.50 40.34 27.03
C ILE A 708 42.22 39.75 25.64
N CYS A 709 40.98 39.34 25.36
CA CYS A 709 40.55 38.87 24.03
C CYS A 709 40.91 39.82 22.89
N THR A 710 41.01 41.14 23.14
CA THR A 710 41.37 42.14 22.11
C THR A 710 42.87 42.21 21.82
N TYR A 711 43.71 41.64 22.68
CA TYR A 711 45.17 41.61 22.52
C TYR A 711 45.64 40.34 21.79
N LEU A 712 44.73 39.40 21.55
CA LEU A 712 45.01 38.07 21.01
C LEU A 712 44.62 37.98 19.54
N GLU A 713 45.27 37.09 18.80
CA GLU A 713 45.01 36.88 17.37
C GLU A 713 44.01 35.76 17.10
N GLY A 714 43.84 34.87 18.07
CA GLY A 714 42.84 33.81 18.01
C GLY A 714 42.44 33.30 19.40
N ILE A 715 41.18 32.92 19.54
CA ILE A 715 40.60 32.44 20.80
C ILE A 715 40.03 31.04 20.64
N VAL A 716 40.38 30.19 21.59
CA VAL A 716 39.89 28.82 21.68
C VAL A 716 39.01 28.69 22.92
N VAL A 717 37.76 28.27 22.70
CA VAL A 717 36.77 28.11 23.78
C VAL A 717 36.66 26.64 24.17
N VAL A 718 36.91 26.33 25.44
CA VAL A 718 36.82 24.99 26.00
C VAL A 718 35.46 24.78 26.64
N VAL A 719 34.76 23.72 26.25
CA VAL A 719 33.46 23.31 26.81
C VAL A 719 33.61 21.93 27.44
N GLY A 720 33.52 21.86 28.77
CA GLY A 720 33.92 20.67 29.54
C GLY A 720 32.79 19.86 30.15
N GLN A 721 31.60 20.44 30.36
CA GLN A 721 30.43 19.70 30.87
C GLN A 721 29.33 19.64 29.80
N THR A 722 29.53 18.80 28.77
CA THR A 722 28.56 18.58 27.69
C THR A 722 27.17 18.14 28.17
N ASN A 723 27.06 17.53 29.36
CA ASN A 723 25.77 17.16 29.96
C ASN A 723 25.00 18.33 30.60
N LYS A 724 25.65 19.45 30.90
CA LYS A 724 25.03 20.65 31.51
C LYS A 724 24.96 21.85 30.57
N MET A 725 25.79 21.87 29.52
CA MET A 725 25.80 22.96 28.53
C MET A 725 24.67 22.77 27.49
N THR A 726 23.77 23.75 27.37
CA THR A 726 22.75 23.82 26.32
C THR A 726 23.21 24.72 25.18
N VAL A 727 22.66 24.53 23.97
CA VAL A 727 22.99 25.37 22.81
C VAL A 727 22.64 26.83 23.10
N GLU A 728 21.51 27.05 23.77
CA GLU A 728 21.03 28.37 24.19
C GLU A 728 22.06 29.07 25.11
N ARG A 729 22.53 28.41 26.17
CA ARG A 729 23.53 29.01 27.09
C ARG A 729 24.86 29.31 26.41
N LEU A 730 25.33 28.41 25.53
CA LEU A 730 26.55 28.66 24.75
C LEU A 730 26.36 29.82 23.76
N SER A 731 25.20 29.91 23.11
CA SER A 731 24.83 31.03 22.24
C SER A 731 24.79 32.35 23.00
N ASP A 732 24.21 32.38 24.19
CA ASP A 732 24.11 33.57 25.04
C ASP A 732 25.50 34.02 25.51
N ALA A 733 26.35 33.06 25.94
CA ALA A 733 27.74 33.34 26.29
C ALA A 733 28.52 33.91 25.09
N LEU A 734 28.34 33.34 23.89
CA LEU A 734 28.97 33.84 22.67
C LEU A 734 28.44 35.21 22.23
N ALA A 735 27.14 35.46 22.39
CA ALA A 735 26.53 36.76 22.10
C ALA A 735 27.08 37.87 22.99
N SER A 736 27.46 37.54 24.23
CA SER A 736 28.04 38.50 25.17
C SER A 736 29.49 38.92 24.87
N PHE A 737 30.17 38.30 23.88
CA PHE A 737 31.46 38.79 23.37
C PHE A 737 31.35 40.14 22.63
N GLY A 738 30.13 40.60 22.31
CA GLY A 738 29.88 41.94 21.77
C GLY A 738 30.39 42.15 20.34
N THR A 739 30.19 43.38 19.82
CA THR A 739 30.56 43.82 18.46
C THR A 739 32.06 43.99 18.22
N SER A 740 32.90 43.67 19.22
CA SER A 740 34.35 43.65 19.10
C SER A 740 34.79 42.54 18.14
N ALA A 741 35.66 42.85 17.18
CA ALA A 741 36.14 41.91 16.17
C ALA A 741 37.08 40.84 16.76
N ILE A 742 36.52 39.91 17.53
CA ILE A 742 37.25 38.83 18.19
C ILE A 742 37.27 37.61 17.26
N ASN A 743 38.46 37.07 17.01
CA ASN A 743 38.65 35.91 16.14
C ASN A 743 38.54 34.60 16.93
N ILE A 744 37.35 34.00 16.97
CA ILE A 744 37.15 32.69 17.61
C ILE A 744 37.57 31.59 16.64
N LEU A 745 38.69 30.92 16.92
CA LEU A 745 39.24 29.84 16.09
C LEU A 745 38.35 28.60 16.13
N GLY A 746 37.74 28.33 17.28
CA GLY A 746 36.75 27.28 17.44
C GLY A 746 36.61 26.75 18.85
N ILE A 747 35.79 25.70 18.99
CA ILE A 747 35.42 25.11 20.28
C ILE A 747 36.09 23.75 20.48
N ILE A 748 36.71 23.54 21.65
CA ILE A 748 37.20 22.25 22.12
C ILE A 748 36.18 21.65 23.08
N ALA A 749 35.65 20.47 22.73
CA ALA A 749 34.78 19.72 23.63
C ALA A 749 35.64 18.84 24.54
N ASN A 750 35.86 19.29 25.77
CA ASN A 750 36.63 18.59 26.79
C ASN A 750 35.75 17.60 27.58
N ARG A 751 36.37 16.58 28.19
CA ARG A 751 35.70 15.51 28.94
C ARG A 751 34.60 14.80 28.15
N SER A 752 34.83 14.60 26.85
CA SER A 752 33.88 13.90 25.99
C SER A 752 33.82 12.41 26.36
N TYR A 753 32.64 11.94 26.77
CA TYR A 753 32.37 10.52 26.99
C TYR A 753 32.05 9.86 25.67
N GLU A 754 33.05 9.57 24.85
CA GLU A 754 32.82 8.70 23.71
C GLU A 754 32.63 7.25 24.22
N LYS A 755 31.39 6.75 24.15
CA LYS A 755 31.10 5.32 24.35
C LYS A 755 31.94 4.53 23.36
N ARG A 756 32.98 3.85 23.87
CA ARG A 756 33.85 2.86 23.19
C ARG A 756 33.22 2.34 21.90
N ARG A 757 33.50 3.03 20.78
CA ARG A 757 33.35 2.39 19.47
C ARG A 757 34.45 1.33 19.46
N ARG A 758 34.06 0.05 19.47
CA ARG A 758 34.93 -1.02 18.98
C ARG A 758 35.23 -0.73 17.50
N GLN A 759 36.21 0.12 17.24
CA GLN A 759 36.96 0.02 16.01
C GLN A 759 37.76 -1.27 16.13
N PRO A 760 37.64 -2.23 15.20
CA PRO A 760 38.57 -3.34 15.16
C PRO A 760 39.94 -2.76 14.82
N THR A 761 40.84 -2.72 15.79
CA THR A 761 42.27 -2.48 15.59
C THR A 761 42.82 -3.61 14.72
N ARG A 762 42.70 -3.45 13.40
CA ARG A 762 43.51 -4.22 12.45
C ARG A 762 44.91 -3.61 12.48
N LEU A 763 45.78 -4.22 13.28
CA LEU A 763 47.22 -4.15 13.14
C LEU A 763 47.57 -4.39 11.65
N TRP A 764 48.09 -3.37 10.99
CA TRP A 764 48.53 -3.45 9.60
C TRP A 764 49.80 -4.29 9.53
N ARG A 765 49.64 -5.60 9.32
CA ARG A 765 50.68 -6.45 8.73
C ARG A 765 50.61 -6.25 7.22
N ARG A 766 51.65 -5.67 6.65
CA ARG A 766 51.82 -5.41 5.22
C ARG A 766 51.82 -6.74 4.46
N ARG A 767 50.72 -7.07 3.79
CA ARG A 767 50.66 -8.15 2.78
C ARG A 767 50.42 -7.48 1.43
N GLN A 768 51.41 -7.61 0.55
CA GLN A 768 51.31 -7.23 -0.86
C GLN A 768 50.30 -8.16 -1.53
N GLU A 769 49.10 -7.67 -1.82
CA GLU A 769 48.19 -8.28 -2.79
C GLU A 769 47.68 -7.18 -3.71
N GLY A 770 47.79 -7.43 -5.01
CA GLY A 770 47.65 -6.46 -6.09
C GLY A 770 46.31 -5.76 -6.12
N ARG A 771 46.36 -4.44 -6.29
CA ARG A 771 45.19 -3.64 -6.69
C ARG A 771 44.86 -3.97 -8.15
N PRO A 772 43.60 -4.31 -8.50
CA PRO A 772 43.21 -4.29 -9.90
C PRO A 772 43.18 -2.83 -10.38
N LEU A 773 43.81 -2.62 -11.53
CA LEU A 773 43.90 -1.34 -12.22
C LEU A 773 42.51 -0.73 -12.41
N ARG A 774 42.34 0.52 -11.97
CA ARG A 774 41.24 1.38 -12.42
C ARG A 774 41.41 1.58 -13.92
N ALA A 775 40.70 0.79 -14.72
CA ALA A 775 40.54 1.06 -16.14
C ALA A 775 39.80 2.40 -16.27
N SER A 776 40.48 3.37 -16.88
CA SER A 776 39.89 4.62 -17.34
C SER A 776 38.67 4.30 -18.20
N ALA A 777 37.52 4.83 -17.80
CA ALA A 777 36.26 4.69 -18.52
C ALA A 777 36.35 5.44 -19.86
N ARG A 778 36.93 4.79 -20.86
CA ARG A 778 36.84 5.19 -22.26
C ARG A 778 35.42 4.80 -22.70
N ARG A 779 34.50 5.78 -22.76
CA ARG A 779 33.17 5.59 -23.35
C ARG A 779 33.37 4.99 -24.74
N LEU A 780 32.90 3.78 -24.95
CA LEU A 780 32.84 3.15 -26.27
C LEU A 780 31.76 3.88 -27.07
N THR A 781 32.16 4.92 -27.80
CA THR A 781 31.33 5.60 -28.79
C THR A 781 31.20 4.70 -30.02
N GLY A 782 30.21 3.82 -30.02
CA GLY A 782 29.86 3.02 -31.20
C GLY A 782 29.28 3.93 -32.29
N HIS A 783 29.89 3.95 -33.47
CA HIS A 783 29.28 4.53 -34.67
C HIS A 783 28.14 3.62 -35.13
N ALA A 784 27.04 4.18 -35.65
CA ALA A 784 25.94 3.40 -36.21
C ALA A 784 26.45 2.55 -37.39
N THR A 785 26.50 1.23 -37.22
CA THR A 785 26.96 0.32 -38.27
C THR A 785 25.82 0.02 -39.23
N SER A 786 26.06 0.18 -40.53
CA SER A 786 25.13 -0.15 -41.62
C SER A 786 24.98 -1.65 -41.90
N ARG A 787 25.70 -2.50 -41.17
CA ARG A 787 25.62 -3.97 -41.28
C ARG A 787 24.44 -4.52 -40.45
N PRO A 788 23.73 -5.56 -40.94
CA PRO A 788 22.74 -6.27 -40.12
C PRO A 788 23.42 -6.85 -38.87
N LEU A 789 22.74 -6.76 -37.72
CA LEU A 789 23.29 -7.25 -36.46
C LEU A 789 22.97 -8.74 -36.31
N LYS A 790 23.94 -9.52 -35.80
CA LYS A 790 23.70 -10.91 -35.46
C LYS A 790 22.98 -11.02 -34.11
N ILE A 791 21.79 -11.64 -34.09
CA ILE A 791 20.95 -11.80 -32.90
C ILE A 791 20.81 -13.28 -32.55
N ALA A 792 21.30 -13.64 -31.37
CA ALA A 792 21.08 -14.94 -30.74
C ALA A 792 19.97 -14.87 -29.70
N ILE A 793 19.09 -15.87 -29.66
CA ILE A 793 18.07 -16.02 -28.61
C ILE A 793 18.52 -17.06 -27.59
N GLY A 794 18.59 -16.66 -26.32
CA GLY A 794 18.93 -17.56 -25.20
C GLY A 794 17.70 -17.92 -24.38
N ILE A 795 17.39 -19.21 -24.25
CA ILE A 795 16.26 -19.71 -23.45
C ILE A 795 16.77 -20.65 -22.38
N ALA A 796 16.53 -20.33 -21.11
CA ALA A 796 16.80 -21.23 -19.99
C ALA A 796 15.48 -21.87 -19.53
N SER A 797 15.41 -23.20 -19.51
CA SER A 797 14.20 -23.95 -19.16
C SER A 797 14.48 -25.09 -18.17
N SER A 798 13.50 -25.41 -17.33
CA SER A 798 13.57 -26.52 -16.38
C SER A 798 12.16 -27.05 -16.08
N GLY A 799 11.89 -28.31 -16.43
CA GLY A 799 10.60 -28.97 -16.16
C GLY A 799 9.39 -28.41 -16.92
N ARG A 800 9.60 -27.82 -18.11
CA ARG A 800 8.57 -27.11 -18.89
C ARG A 800 8.49 -27.56 -20.36
N ARG A 801 8.65 -28.87 -20.59
CA ARG A 801 8.69 -29.52 -21.91
C ARG A 801 7.57 -29.08 -22.88
N ASP A 802 6.32 -29.10 -22.42
CA ASP A 802 5.16 -28.83 -23.28
C ASP A 802 5.09 -27.36 -23.72
N ILE A 803 5.46 -26.44 -22.81
CA ILE A 803 5.46 -25.00 -23.07
C ILE A 803 6.57 -24.68 -24.05
N LEU A 804 7.79 -25.18 -23.81
CA LEU A 804 8.93 -24.96 -24.68
C LEU A 804 8.67 -25.46 -26.11
N SER A 805 8.02 -26.63 -26.24
CA SER A 805 7.63 -27.21 -27.52
C SER A 805 6.59 -26.35 -28.28
N SER A 806 5.82 -25.54 -27.56
CA SER A 806 4.84 -24.62 -28.14
C SER A 806 5.45 -23.26 -28.52
N ILE A 807 6.51 -22.81 -27.83
CA ILE A 807 7.12 -21.49 -28.05
C ILE A 807 8.15 -21.50 -29.17
N LEU A 808 8.95 -22.56 -29.33
CA LEU A 808 9.98 -22.62 -30.37
C LEU A 808 9.43 -22.40 -31.80
N PRO A 809 8.29 -23.02 -32.22
CA PRO A 809 7.68 -22.72 -33.51
C PRO A 809 7.21 -21.26 -33.65
N HIS A 810 6.77 -20.64 -32.55
CA HIS A 810 6.34 -19.24 -32.54
C HIS A 810 7.51 -18.28 -32.77
N ILE A 811 8.70 -18.60 -32.25
CA ILE A 811 9.94 -17.86 -32.50
C ILE A 811 10.36 -17.97 -33.97
N ALA A 812 10.12 -19.11 -34.61
CA ALA A 812 10.43 -19.29 -36.03
C ALA A 812 9.56 -18.43 -36.98
N ASN A 813 8.39 -17.99 -36.52
CA ASN A 813 7.45 -17.17 -37.28
C ASN A 813 7.69 -15.65 -37.17
N GLN A 814 8.85 -15.22 -36.69
CA GLN A 814 9.22 -13.79 -36.63
C GLN A 814 9.46 -13.20 -38.02
N THR A 815 9.10 -11.92 -38.23
CA THR A 815 9.32 -11.20 -39.51
C THR A 815 10.80 -11.13 -39.87
N ARG A 816 11.66 -10.88 -38.87
CA ARG A 816 13.10 -11.12 -38.90
C ARG A 816 13.39 -12.36 -38.07
N LYS A 817 13.82 -13.46 -38.71
CA LYS A 817 14.26 -14.67 -38.01
C LYS A 817 15.51 -14.37 -37.15
N PRO A 818 15.67 -14.92 -35.95
CA PRO A 818 16.95 -14.87 -35.23
C PRO A 818 18.02 -15.68 -35.98
N ASP A 819 19.30 -15.37 -35.75
CA ASP A 819 20.41 -16.05 -36.44
C ASP A 819 20.77 -17.39 -35.78
N GLU A 820 20.56 -17.50 -34.46
CA GLU A 820 20.68 -18.75 -33.71
C GLU A 820 19.77 -18.76 -32.47
N ILE A 821 19.35 -19.94 -32.03
CA ILE A 821 18.61 -20.15 -30.77
C ILE A 821 19.43 -21.10 -29.91
N VAL A 822 19.78 -20.68 -28.70
CA VAL A 822 20.49 -21.48 -27.71
C VAL A 822 19.56 -21.78 -26.55
N VAL A 823 19.17 -23.05 -26.42
CA VAL A 823 18.28 -23.54 -25.37
C VAL A 823 19.10 -24.29 -24.34
N CYS A 824 19.11 -23.82 -23.09
CA CYS A 824 19.80 -24.48 -21.98
C CYS A 824 18.81 -25.14 -21.03
N LEU A 825 18.88 -26.47 -20.92
CA LEU A 825 17.97 -27.33 -20.17
C LEU A 825 18.63 -27.87 -18.90
N SER A 826 17.81 -28.18 -17.89
CA SER A 826 18.28 -28.91 -16.69
C SER A 826 18.36 -30.42 -16.88
N SER A 827 17.51 -30.97 -17.75
CA SER A 827 17.46 -32.40 -18.08
C SER A 827 17.26 -32.56 -19.60
N PRO A 828 17.84 -33.60 -20.24
CA PRO A 828 17.55 -33.90 -21.64
C PRO A 828 16.06 -34.13 -21.93
N GLU A 829 15.28 -34.55 -20.92
CA GLU A 829 13.85 -34.84 -21.04
C GLU A 829 12.97 -33.58 -21.12
N ASP A 830 13.53 -32.40 -20.83
CA ASP A 830 12.81 -31.12 -20.79
C ASP A 830 12.50 -30.55 -22.19
N ILE A 831 12.82 -31.26 -23.27
CA ILE A 831 12.50 -30.87 -24.65
C ILE A 831 11.99 -32.05 -25.46
N ASP A 832 11.04 -31.79 -26.37
CA ASP A 832 10.61 -32.78 -27.35
C ASP A 832 11.51 -32.73 -28.60
N PRO A 833 12.29 -33.78 -28.92
CA PRO A 833 13.16 -33.77 -30.10
C PRO A 833 12.44 -33.63 -31.44
N SER A 834 11.13 -33.87 -31.49
CA SER A 834 10.33 -33.72 -32.72
C SER A 834 10.14 -32.26 -33.12
N CYS A 835 10.08 -31.33 -32.15
CA CYS A 835 9.85 -29.90 -32.43
C CYS A 835 11.05 -29.24 -33.11
N LEU A 836 12.25 -29.80 -32.91
CA LEU A 836 13.50 -29.28 -33.48
C LEU A 836 13.68 -29.61 -34.97
N ARG A 837 13.03 -30.65 -35.49
CA ARG A 837 13.25 -31.12 -36.87
C ARG A 837 12.66 -30.19 -37.94
N ASN A 838 11.67 -29.37 -37.57
CA ASN A 838 10.89 -28.55 -38.50
C ASN A 838 11.21 -27.05 -38.41
N LEU A 839 12.33 -26.68 -37.76
CA LEU A 839 12.71 -25.27 -37.58
C LEU A 839 13.77 -24.86 -38.61
N ASP A 840 13.48 -23.84 -39.41
CA ASP A 840 14.41 -23.24 -40.40
C ASP A 840 15.55 -22.40 -39.76
N ILE A 841 15.82 -22.55 -38.46
CA ILE A 841 16.76 -21.74 -37.68
C ILE A 841 17.68 -22.70 -36.92
N PRO A 842 19.01 -22.46 -36.86
CA PRO A 842 19.90 -23.31 -36.09
C PRO A 842 19.57 -23.22 -34.59
N VAL A 843 19.24 -24.37 -33.99
CA VAL A 843 18.95 -24.49 -32.56
C VAL A 843 20.03 -25.33 -31.88
N GLN A 844 20.74 -24.75 -30.91
CA GLN A 844 21.71 -25.45 -30.08
C GLN A 844 21.08 -25.78 -28.71
N VAL A 845 21.05 -27.06 -28.35
CA VAL A 845 20.57 -27.52 -27.04
C VAL A 845 21.76 -27.80 -26.13
N LEU A 846 21.79 -27.14 -24.97
CA LEU A 846 22.82 -27.25 -23.95
C LEU A 846 22.23 -27.86 -22.68
N ILE A 847 23.01 -28.66 -21.98
CA ILE A 847 22.65 -29.18 -20.65
C ILE A 847 23.51 -28.50 -19.60
N SER A 848 22.88 -28.05 -18.52
CA SER A 848 23.55 -27.45 -17.36
C SER A 848 22.85 -27.88 -16.08
N GLU A 849 23.54 -27.74 -14.95
CA GLU A 849 22.92 -27.93 -13.64
C GLU A 849 21.75 -26.96 -13.44
N ARG A 850 20.75 -27.40 -12.65
CA ARG A 850 19.54 -26.61 -12.41
C ARG A 850 19.88 -25.28 -11.71
N GLY A 851 19.64 -24.17 -12.40
CA GLY A 851 19.78 -22.83 -11.86
C GLY A 851 19.82 -21.78 -12.97
N LEU A 852 18.96 -20.76 -12.88
CA LEU A 852 18.77 -19.76 -13.93
C LEU A 852 20.08 -19.03 -14.27
N CYS A 853 20.84 -18.61 -13.26
CA CYS A 853 22.13 -17.93 -13.45
C CYS A 853 23.16 -18.82 -14.14
N ARG A 854 23.25 -20.10 -13.73
CA ARG A 854 24.15 -21.10 -14.34
C ARG A 854 23.78 -21.37 -15.80
N GLN A 855 22.48 -21.56 -16.08
CA GLN A 855 21.97 -21.79 -17.43
C GLN A 855 22.21 -20.56 -18.33
N ARG A 856 21.95 -19.34 -17.85
CA ARG A 856 22.24 -18.11 -18.60
C ARG A 856 23.73 -17.91 -18.84
N ASN A 857 24.59 -18.19 -17.87
CA ASN A 857 26.04 -18.14 -18.07
C ASN A 857 26.51 -19.17 -19.09
N ARG A 858 25.95 -20.38 -19.08
CA ARG A 858 26.24 -21.43 -20.07
C ARG A 858 25.82 -21.02 -21.48
N ILE A 859 24.70 -20.30 -21.63
CA ILE A 859 24.29 -19.69 -22.90
C ILE A 859 25.33 -18.65 -23.33
N LEU A 860 25.76 -17.75 -22.45
CA LEU A 860 26.79 -16.74 -22.77
C LEU A 860 28.12 -17.36 -23.20
N ASP A 861 28.50 -18.53 -22.66
CA ASP A 861 29.72 -19.25 -23.05
C ASP A 861 29.68 -19.78 -24.49
N ASN A 862 28.48 -20.11 -24.98
CA ASN A 862 28.29 -20.75 -26.28
C ASN A 862 27.89 -19.76 -27.38
N VAL A 863 27.44 -18.55 -27.04
CA VAL A 863 27.14 -17.49 -28.01
C VAL A 863 28.41 -16.65 -28.29
N GLN A 864 29.25 -17.11 -29.21
CA GLN A 864 30.53 -16.44 -29.52
C GLN A 864 30.40 -15.36 -30.61
N ASP A 865 29.50 -15.52 -31.58
CA ASP A 865 29.48 -14.67 -32.78
C ASP A 865 28.33 -13.65 -32.85
N ALA A 866 27.44 -13.58 -31.85
CA ALA A 866 26.31 -12.65 -31.87
C ALA A 866 26.68 -11.22 -31.44
N ASP A 867 26.12 -10.19 -32.09
CA ASP A 867 26.23 -8.80 -31.62
C ASP A 867 25.29 -8.55 -30.43
N ILE A 868 24.13 -9.23 -30.41
CA ILE A 868 23.08 -9.11 -29.39
C ILE A 868 22.66 -10.50 -28.93
N VAL A 869 22.51 -10.68 -27.62
CA VAL A 869 21.81 -11.83 -27.03
C VAL A 869 20.49 -11.37 -26.45
N LEU A 870 19.40 -11.97 -26.92
CA LEU A 870 18.05 -11.79 -26.38
C LEU A 870 17.71 -12.97 -25.47
N PHE A 871 17.72 -12.75 -24.16
CA PHE A 871 17.24 -13.72 -23.19
C PHE A 871 15.72 -13.67 -23.09
N LEU A 872 15.10 -14.84 -23.26
CA LEU A 872 13.67 -15.04 -23.12
C LEU A 872 13.41 -16.13 -22.09
N ASP A 873 12.37 -15.95 -21.30
CA ASP A 873 11.83 -17.04 -20.50
C ASP A 873 11.13 -18.05 -21.43
N ASP A 874 11.14 -19.31 -21.03
CA ASP A 874 10.50 -20.41 -21.75
C ASP A 874 8.96 -20.38 -21.72
N ASP A 875 8.36 -19.40 -21.05
CA ASP A 875 6.93 -19.09 -21.04
C ASP A 875 6.62 -17.64 -21.49
N PHE A 876 7.49 -17.03 -22.29
CA PHE A 876 7.30 -15.71 -22.90
C PHE A 876 6.91 -15.80 -24.39
N LEU A 877 5.77 -15.19 -24.75
CA LEU A 877 5.28 -15.08 -26.12
C LEU A 877 5.51 -13.66 -26.65
N MET A 878 6.21 -13.53 -27.77
CA MET A 878 6.55 -12.23 -28.37
C MET A 878 5.69 -11.91 -29.60
N THR A 879 5.47 -10.62 -29.90
CA THR A 879 4.85 -10.21 -31.18
C THR A 879 5.68 -10.63 -32.39
N SER A 880 5.05 -10.78 -33.56
CA SER A 880 5.75 -11.25 -34.78
C SER A 880 6.88 -10.33 -35.25
N THR A 881 6.92 -9.07 -34.81
CA THR A 881 7.93 -8.06 -35.18
C THR A 881 9.00 -7.84 -34.10
N TYR A 882 9.05 -8.66 -33.05
CA TYR A 882 9.85 -8.39 -31.85
C TYR A 882 11.36 -8.38 -32.14
N VAL A 883 11.84 -9.36 -32.91
CA VAL A 883 13.26 -9.47 -33.27
C VAL A 883 13.68 -8.33 -34.20
N GLU A 884 12.84 -7.98 -35.19
CA GLU A 884 13.08 -6.87 -36.12
C GLU A 884 13.20 -5.52 -35.39
N GLU A 885 12.32 -5.25 -34.44
CA GLU A 885 12.36 -4.01 -33.66
C GLU A 885 13.54 -4.00 -32.65
N THR A 886 13.98 -5.18 -32.19
CA THR A 886 15.19 -5.30 -31.35
C THR A 886 16.42 -4.92 -32.16
N GLU A 887 16.57 -5.45 -33.38
CA GLU A 887 17.65 -5.08 -34.30
C GLU A 887 17.66 -3.57 -34.56
N ARG A 888 16.48 -3.03 -34.90
CA ARG A 888 16.29 -1.60 -35.20
C ARG A 888 16.67 -0.70 -34.02
N LEU A 889 16.40 -1.14 -32.79
CA LEU A 889 16.74 -0.38 -31.57
C LEU A 889 18.24 -0.29 -31.38
N PHE A 890 18.94 -1.43 -31.39
CA PHE A 890 20.38 -1.47 -31.12
C PHE A 890 21.23 -0.89 -32.26
N GLN A 891 20.71 -0.85 -33.49
CA GLN A 891 21.32 -0.14 -34.62
C GLN A 891 21.19 1.39 -34.47
N ARG A 892 20.02 1.88 -34.06
CA ARG A 892 19.75 3.33 -33.92
C ARG A 892 20.35 3.96 -32.68
N GLN A 893 20.52 3.18 -31.60
CA GLN A 893 20.93 3.66 -30.29
C GLN A 893 22.20 2.91 -29.82
N PRO A 894 23.39 3.36 -30.26
CA PRO A 894 24.64 2.69 -29.92
C PRO A 894 24.99 2.76 -28.42
N ASP A 895 24.44 3.72 -27.69
CA ASP A 895 24.63 3.94 -26.25
C ASP A 895 23.76 3.04 -25.37
N VAL A 896 22.74 2.38 -25.95
CA VAL A 896 21.95 1.37 -25.25
C VAL A 896 22.77 0.09 -25.11
N ALA A 897 23.02 -0.28 -23.85
CA ALA A 897 23.71 -1.50 -23.46
C ALA A 897 22.76 -2.68 -23.27
N MET A 898 21.57 -2.40 -22.75
CA MET A 898 20.55 -3.40 -22.44
C MET A 898 19.16 -2.83 -22.62
N CYS A 899 18.25 -3.63 -23.18
CA CYS A 899 16.84 -3.25 -23.28
C CYS A 899 15.89 -4.34 -22.76
N SER A 900 14.70 -3.93 -22.35
CA SER A 900 13.61 -4.83 -21.98
C SER A 900 12.32 -4.42 -22.68
N GLY A 901 11.58 -5.41 -23.16
CA GLY A 901 10.29 -5.19 -23.78
C GLY A 901 9.16 -4.93 -22.77
N LYS A 902 8.09 -4.33 -23.25
CA LYS A 902 6.86 -4.15 -22.51
C LYS A 902 6.06 -5.46 -22.45
N VAL A 903 5.82 -5.94 -21.24
CA VAL A 903 4.93 -7.08 -20.99
C VAL A 903 3.48 -6.61 -21.03
N LEU A 904 2.69 -7.11 -21.99
CA LEU A 904 1.28 -6.79 -22.20
C LEU A 904 0.38 -7.36 -21.11
N ALA A 905 0.66 -8.60 -20.71
CA ALA A 905 -0.03 -9.30 -19.64
C ALA A 905 0.98 -10.21 -18.93
N ASP A 906 0.93 -10.21 -17.60
CA ASP A 906 1.85 -10.96 -16.75
C ASP A 906 1.08 -11.94 -15.85
N GLY A 907 1.13 -13.22 -16.21
CA GLY A 907 0.49 -14.31 -15.48
C GLY A 907 1.15 -14.64 -14.13
N ILE A 908 2.26 -14.00 -13.75
CA ILE A 908 2.92 -14.25 -12.44
C ILE A 908 1.98 -14.01 -11.27
N THR A 909 1.17 -12.93 -11.34
CA THR A 909 0.33 -12.48 -10.23
C THR A 909 -1.01 -13.24 -10.14
N GLY A 910 -1.48 -13.80 -11.25
CA GLY A 910 -2.73 -14.57 -11.36
C GLY A 910 -2.53 -16.09 -11.44
N PRO A 911 -3.55 -16.84 -11.93
CA PRO A 911 -3.49 -18.29 -12.10
C PRO A 911 -2.51 -18.75 -13.20
N GLY A 912 -1.98 -17.82 -14.00
CA GLY A 912 -1.24 -18.08 -15.23
C GLY A 912 -2.14 -17.84 -16.44
N ILE A 913 -1.52 -17.53 -17.59
CA ILE A 913 -2.21 -17.32 -18.87
C ILE A 913 -1.98 -18.57 -19.72
N SER A 914 -3.02 -19.10 -20.35
CA SER A 914 -2.87 -20.25 -21.26
C SER A 914 -2.11 -19.83 -22.52
N VAL A 915 -1.38 -20.77 -23.16
CA VAL A 915 -0.68 -20.49 -24.43
C VAL A 915 -1.65 -19.94 -25.48
N ARG A 916 -2.87 -20.50 -25.58
CA ARG A 916 -3.91 -20.08 -26.53
C ARG A 916 -4.36 -18.64 -26.29
N ASP A 917 -4.59 -18.25 -25.03
CA ASP A 917 -5.03 -16.89 -24.70
C ASP A 917 -3.88 -15.88 -24.85
N GLY A 918 -2.65 -16.29 -24.52
CA GLY A 918 -1.46 -15.50 -24.77
C GLY A 918 -1.26 -15.22 -26.26
N LEU A 919 -1.40 -16.22 -27.13
CA LEU A 919 -1.32 -16.05 -28.58
C LEU A 919 -2.39 -15.07 -29.09
N ARG A 920 -3.64 -15.16 -28.64
CA ARG A 920 -4.70 -14.20 -29.01
C ARG A 920 -4.34 -12.74 -28.68
N LEU A 921 -3.72 -12.51 -27.52
CA LEU A 921 -3.30 -11.17 -27.09
C LEU A 921 -2.17 -10.60 -27.96
N VAL A 922 -1.27 -11.47 -28.40
CA VAL A 922 -0.12 -11.11 -29.24
C VAL A 922 -0.54 -10.92 -30.71
N ASP A 923 -1.41 -11.79 -31.24
CA ASP A 923 -1.91 -11.73 -32.61
C ASP A 923 -2.83 -10.52 -32.86
N GLY A 924 -3.61 -10.11 -31.85
CA GLY A 924 -4.46 -8.91 -31.92
C GLY A 924 -3.69 -7.59 -32.05
N LYS A 925 -2.36 -7.60 -31.93
CA LYS A 925 -1.47 -6.43 -31.89
C LYS A 925 -0.64 -6.21 -33.17
N ARG A 926 -0.96 -6.87 -34.30
CA ARG A 926 -0.25 -6.65 -35.58
C ARG A 926 -0.18 -5.15 -35.93
N ARG A 927 1.03 -4.59 -35.90
CA ARG A 927 1.28 -3.16 -36.08
C ARG A 927 1.01 -2.74 -37.53
N ARG A 928 0.32 -1.62 -37.71
CA ARG A 928 0.25 -0.90 -39.00
C ARG A 928 1.60 -0.23 -39.26
N ARG A 929 2.09 -0.27 -40.51
CA ARG A 929 3.43 0.17 -40.97
C ARG A 929 3.79 1.65 -40.72
N SER A 930 2.92 2.44 -40.06
CA SER A 930 2.92 3.91 -40.04
C SER A 930 2.97 4.57 -38.65
N GLU A 931 3.42 3.88 -37.61
CA GLU A 931 3.55 4.48 -36.26
C GLU A 931 4.89 5.22 -36.02
N PRO A 932 4.92 6.24 -35.13
CA PRO A 932 6.02 7.19 -35.00
C PRO A 932 7.25 6.64 -34.25
N ALA A 933 8.28 7.49 -34.11
CA ALA A 933 9.62 7.20 -33.60
C ALA A 933 9.66 6.32 -32.33
N MET A 934 10.69 5.48 -32.24
CA MET A 934 10.91 4.54 -31.13
C MET A 934 10.96 5.29 -29.79
N GLN A 935 10.11 4.87 -28.84
CA GLN A 935 9.97 5.53 -27.53
C GLN A 935 10.72 4.71 -26.48
N LEU A 936 11.82 5.28 -26.00
CA LEU A 936 12.71 4.66 -25.02
C LEU A 936 12.52 5.31 -23.66
N ARG A 937 12.40 4.49 -22.62
CA ARG A 937 12.33 4.95 -21.23
C ARG A 937 13.52 4.37 -20.45
N PRO A 938 14.35 5.19 -19.79
CA PRO A 938 15.36 4.68 -18.87
C PRO A 938 14.72 3.86 -17.74
N ILE A 939 15.27 2.69 -17.44
CA ILE A 939 14.77 1.79 -16.40
C ILE A 939 15.88 1.37 -15.43
N TYR A 940 15.49 1.03 -14.21
CA TYR A 940 16.42 0.58 -13.17
C TYR A 940 16.93 -0.85 -13.40
N ASN A 941 16.19 -1.72 -14.07
CA ASN A 941 16.69 -3.01 -14.51
C ASN A 941 15.84 -3.49 -15.68
N ALA A 942 16.45 -4.24 -16.58
CA ALA A 942 15.71 -4.98 -17.58
C ALA A 942 15.02 -6.17 -16.91
N TYR A 943 13.87 -6.56 -17.44
CA TYR A 943 13.11 -7.66 -16.90
C TYR A 943 13.64 -8.99 -17.43
N GLY A 944 13.91 -9.94 -16.54
CA GLY A 944 14.57 -11.20 -16.89
C GLY A 944 13.88 -12.01 -18.00
N CYS A 945 12.57 -11.87 -18.17
CA CYS A 945 11.82 -12.66 -19.15
C CYS A 945 12.00 -12.22 -20.61
N ASN A 946 12.54 -11.01 -20.86
CA ASN A 946 12.60 -10.42 -22.20
C ASN A 946 13.72 -9.39 -22.39
N MET A 947 14.90 -9.68 -21.83
CA MET A 947 16.03 -8.77 -21.85
C MET A 947 16.97 -9.01 -23.04
N ALA A 948 17.29 -7.96 -23.79
CA ALA A 948 18.31 -8.00 -24.83
C ALA A 948 19.56 -7.24 -24.39
N ILE A 949 20.73 -7.79 -24.68
CA ILE A 949 22.02 -7.28 -24.21
C ILE A 949 23.00 -7.17 -25.37
N ARG A 950 23.75 -6.07 -25.42
CA ARG A 950 24.86 -5.88 -26.36
C ARG A 950 26.08 -6.71 -25.94
N MET A 951 26.45 -7.71 -26.74
CA MET A 951 27.50 -8.67 -26.39
C MET A 951 28.90 -8.06 -26.33
N ALA A 952 29.16 -6.98 -27.08
CA ALA A 952 30.43 -6.27 -27.00
C ALA A 952 30.77 -5.83 -25.57
N ILE A 953 29.77 -5.42 -24.78
CA ILE A 953 29.94 -4.99 -23.38
C ILE A 953 30.18 -6.20 -22.48
N VAL A 954 29.39 -7.27 -22.66
CA VAL A 954 29.52 -8.51 -21.88
C VAL A 954 30.91 -9.11 -22.05
N ARG A 955 31.41 -9.17 -23.28
CA ARG A 955 32.77 -9.66 -23.59
C ARG A 955 33.85 -8.74 -23.05
N ALA A 956 33.76 -7.43 -23.29
CA ALA A 956 34.79 -6.47 -22.89
C ALA A 956 34.98 -6.39 -21.37
N ALA A 957 33.90 -6.55 -20.60
CA ALA A 957 33.92 -6.47 -19.14
C ALA A 957 33.81 -7.85 -18.46
N ALA A 958 33.83 -8.95 -19.22
CA ALA A 958 33.66 -10.33 -18.73
C ALA A 958 32.47 -10.48 -17.76
N LEU A 959 31.33 -9.87 -18.09
CA LEU A 959 30.15 -9.84 -17.22
C LEU A 959 29.47 -11.21 -17.17
N ARG A 960 29.07 -11.64 -15.96
CA ARG A 960 28.40 -12.92 -15.68
C ARG A 960 27.22 -12.72 -14.76
N PHE A 961 26.20 -13.56 -14.88
CA PHE A 961 25.15 -13.70 -13.89
C PHE A 961 25.72 -14.30 -12.61
N ASP A 962 25.26 -13.85 -11.44
CA ASP A 962 25.78 -14.29 -10.16
C ASP A 962 25.24 -15.68 -9.77
N GLU A 963 26.08 -16.69 -9.87
CA GLU A 963 25.72 -18.07 -9.53
C GLU A 963 25.53 -18.30 -8.02
N ASN A 964 25.87 -17.30 -7.19
CA ASN A 964 25.50 -17.31 -5.77
C ASN A 964 24.01 -17.13 -5.55
N LEU A 965 23.22 -16.85 -6.59
CA LEU A 965 21.75 -16.82 -6.56
C LEU A 965 21.21 -18.14 -7.15
N PRO A 966 20.96 -19.19 -6.34
CA PRO A 966 20.58 -20.50 -6.86
C PRO A 966 19.09 -20.59 -7.27
N PHE A 967 18.75 -21.71 -7.92
CA PHE A 967 17.42 -22.01 -8.46
C PHE A 967 16.89 -20.95 -9.42
N TYR A 968 15.77 -20.28 -9.11
CA TYR A 968 15.13 -19.28 -9.98
C TYR A 968 15.92 -17.97 -10.06
N GLY A 969 17.03 -17.84 -9.32
CA GLY A 969 17.92 -16.67 -9.43
C GLY A 969 17.36 -15.36 -8.89
N TRP A 970 16.17 -15.33 -8.28
CA TRP A 970 15.42 -14.10 -7.92
C TRP A 970 16.28 -12.84 -7.64
N LEU A 971 16.14 -11.82 -8.49
CA LEU A 971 16.93 -10.57 -8.57
C LEU A 971 18.27 -10.67 -9.29
N GLU A 972 18.50 -11.75 -10.02
CA GLU A 972 19.61 -11.88 -10.96
C GLU A 972 19.53 -10.85 -12.08
N ASP A 973 18.32 -10.54 -12.53
CA ASP A 973 18.04 -9.54 -13.56
C ASP A 973 18.43 -8.13 -13.08
N VAL A 974 18.13 -7.81 -11.83
CA VAL A 974 18.55 -6.58 -11.16
C VAL A 974 20.07 -6.52 -11.05
N ASP A 975 20.70 -7.55 -10.51
CA ASP A 975 22.16 -7.60 -10.32
C ASP A 975 22.90 -7.39 -11.65
N PHE A 976 22.55 -8.20 -12.66
CA PHE A 976 23.19 -8.14 -13.98
C PHE A 976 22.92 -6.81 -14.69
N SER A 977 21.69 -6.31 -14.66
CA SER A 977 21.34 -4.99 -15.24
C SER A 977 22.14 -3.85 -14.61
N ARG A 978 22.51 -3.96 -13.33
CA ARG A 978 23.31 -2.94 -12.63
C ARG A 978 24.79 -3.07 -12.93
N LEU A 979 25.30 -4.27 -13.17
CA LEU A 979 26.65 -4.44 -13.73
C LEU A 979 26.74 -3.82 -15.14
N VAL A 980 25.78 -4.12 -16.02
CA VAL A 980 25.75 -3.60 -17.41
C VAL A 980 25.57 -2.07 -17.46
N ALA A 981 24.79 -1.49 -16.54
CA ALA A 981 24.55 -0.04 -16.49
C ALA A 981 25.81 0.82 -16.30
N HIS A 982 26.94 0.24 -15.88
CA HIS A 982 28.22 0.93 -15.82
C HIS A 982 28.81 1.24 -17.20
N TYR A 983 28.36 0.54 -18.25
CA TYR A 983 28.93 0.60 -19.59
C TYR A 983 27.98 1.18 -20.65
N GLY A 984 26.70 1.42 -20.31
CA GLY A 984 25.75 2.11 -21.18
C GLY A 984 24.33 2.14 -20.60
N GLN A 985 23.36 2.63 -21.38
CA GLN A 985 22.00 2.82 -20.91
C GLN A 985 21.23 1.50 -20.80
N VAL A 986 20.40 1.39 -19.76
CA VAL A 986 19.39 0.32 -19.61
C VAL A 986 18.02 0.94 -19.84
N VAL A 987 17.31 0.50 -20.87
CA VAL A 987 16.06 1.13 -21.33
C VAL A 987 14.93 0.13 -21.50
N SER A 988 13.69 0.58 -21.42
CA SER A 988 12.51 -0.16 -21.87
C SER A 988 12.00 0.43 -23.17
N ALA A 989 11.65 -0.43 -24.13
CA ALA A 989 11.09 -0.05 -25.41
C ALA A 989 9.62 -0.48 -25.50
N ARG A 990 8.72 0.47 -25.80
CA ARG A 990 7.27 0.18 -25.90
C ARG A 990 6.93 -0.68 -27.11
N GLN A 991 7.76 -0.68 -28.15
CA GLN A 991 7.56 -1.41 -29.40
C GLN A 991 7.83 -2.92 -29.24
N LEU A 992 8.67 -3.29 -28.28
CA LEU A 992 8.97 -4.67 -27.96
C LEU A 992 7.88 -5.21 -27.04
N GLU A 993 6.77 -5.68 -27.60
CA GLU A 993 5.61 -6.16 -26.84
C GLU A 993 5.57 -7.69 -26.77
N GLY A 994 5.19 -8.24 -25.61
CA GLY A 994 4.97 -9.68 -25.45
C GLY A 994 4.16 -10.02 -24.21
N VAL A 995 3.73 -11.26 -24.09
CA VAL A 995 2.94 -11.79 -22.98
C VAL A 995 3.78 -12.78 -22.19
N HIS A 996 3.84 -12.58 -20.88
CA HIS A 996 4.47 -13.55 -19.99
C HIS A 996 3.38 -14.46 -19.40
N LEU A 997 3.39 -15.74 -19.77
CA LEU A 997 2.34 -16.67 -19.39
C LEU A 997 2.32 -16.95 -17.89
N GLY A 998 3.48 -16.85 -17.21
CA GLY A 998 3.57 -16.92 -15.75
C GLY A 998 3.17 -18.28 -15.19
N THR A 999 3.54 -19.35 -15.89
CA THR A 999 3.20 -20.73 -15.58
C THR A 999 3.77 -21.16 -14.22
N LYS A 1000 2.98 -21.92 -13.45
CA LYS A 1000 3.32 -22.30 -12.06
C LYS A 1000 4.19 -23.56 -11.97
N GLY A 1001 4.32 -24.33 -13.05
CA GLY A 1001 5.22 -25.48 -13.14
C GLY A 1001 6.68 -25.08 -13.00
N GLY A 1002 7.45 -25.82 -12.20
CA GLY A 1002 8.91 -25.65 -12.04
C GLY A 1002 9.38 -24.61 -11.00
N ARG A 1003 8.49 -23.86 -10.34
CA ARG A 1003 8.88 -22.82 -9.36
C ARG A 1003 9.36 -23.39 -8.01
N ALA A 1004 10.27 -22.67 -7.36
CA ALA A 1004 10.73 -23.00 -6.01
C ALA A 1004 9.59 -22.94 -4.98
N GLY A 1005 9.67 -23.80 -3.97
CA GLY A 1005 8.69 -23.84 -2.88
C GLY A 1005 8.50 -22.48 -2.20
N GLY A 1006 7.32 -22.25 -1.62
CA GLY A 1006 6.98 -20.97 -0.97
C GLY A 1006 8.00 -20.55 0.08
N VAL A 1007 8.55 -21.52 0.83
CA VAL A 1007 9.59 -21.30 1.85
C VAL A 1007 10.88 -20.75 1.24
N ARG A 1008 11.40 -21.38 0.17
CA ARG A 1008 12.63 -20.94 -0.50
C ARG A 1008 12.48 -19.53 -1.05
N LEU A 1009 11.37 -19.25 -1.74
CA LEU A 1009 11.09 -17.92 -2.27
C LEU A 1009 10.98 -16.87 -1.16
N GLY A 1010 10.31 -17.20 -0.04
CA GLY A 1010 10.26 -16.34 1.13
C GLY A 1010 11.64 -16.02 1.70
N TYR A 1011 12.52 -17.01 1.81
CA TYR A 1011 13.88 -16.77 2.28
C TYR A 1011 14.65 -15.82 1.33
N SER A 1012 14.57 -16.05 0.02
CA SER A 1012 15.19 -15.18 -1.00
C SER A 1012 14.68 -13.74 -0.96
N GLN A 1013 13.40 -13.51 -0.56
CA GLN A 1013 12.81 -12.17 -0.43
C GLN A 1013 13.56 -11.25 0.56
N ILE A 1014 14.35 -11.83 1.47
CA ILE A 1014 15.16 -11.11 2.44
C ILE A 1014 16.65 -11.29 2.18
N ALA A 1015 17.08 -12.52 1.89
CA ALA A 1015 18.48 -12.85 1.70
C ALA A 1015 19.11 -12.13 0.48
N ASN A 1016 18.42 -12.16 -0.66
CA ASN A 1016 18.99 -11.65 -1.91
C ASN A 1016 19.14 -10.12 -1.90
N PRO A 1017 18.15 -9.29 -1.48
CA PRO A 1017 18.32 -7.84 -1.45
C PRO A 1017 19.45 -7.40 -0.50
N LEU A 1018 19.61 -8.08 0.65
CA LEU A 1018 20.71 -7.81 1.58
C LEU A 1018 22.07 -8.23 1.02
N TYR A 1019 22.12 -9.34 0.29
CA TYR A 1019 23.32 -9.77 -0.41
C TYR A 1019 23.72 -8.79 -1.52
N LEU A 1020 22.78 -8.38 -2.38
CA LEU A 1020 23.03 -7.40 -3.45
C LEU A 1020 23.40 -6.02 -2.91
N MET A 1021 22.83 -5.63 -1.76
CA MET A 1021 23.24 -4.42 -1.03
C MET A 1021 24.71 -4.50 -0.58
N ARG A 1022 25.16 -5.66 -0.07
CA ARG A 1022 26.57 -5.88 0.27
C ARG A 1022 27.48 -5.89 -0.96
N LYS A 1023 26.99 -6.44 -2.08
CA LYS A 1023 27.67 -6.45 -3.39
C LYS A 1023 27.71 -5.07 -4.06
N ARG A 1024 26.95 -4.10 -3.57
CA ARG A 1024 26.78 -2.73 -4.11
C ARG A 1024 26.07 -2.66 -5.47
N THR A 1025 25.38 -3.72 -5.87
CA THR A 1025 24.52 -3.70 -7.07
C THR A 1025 23.09 -3.26 -6.75
N MET A 1026 22.69 -3.19 -5.47
CA MET A 1026 21.42 -2.64 -5.02
C MET A 1026 21.61 -1.56 -3.94
N SER A 1027 20.83 -0.47 -3.99
CA SER A 1027 20.89 0.58 -2.96
C SER A 1027 20.15 0.18 -1.68
N VAL A 1028 20.53 0.78 -0.54
CA VAL A 1028 19.88 0.52 0.76
C VAL A 1028 18.37 0.82 0.73
N PRO A 1029 17.89 1.97 0.20
CA PRO A 1029 16.47 2.26 0.17
C PRO A 1029 15.67 1.26 -0.67
N GLN A 1030 16.24 0.81 -1.80
CA GLN A 1030 15.58 -0.18 -2.67
C GLN A 1030 15.51 -1.55 -2.01
N ALA A 1031 16.60 -2.01 -1.39
CA ALA A 1031 16.63 -3.26 -0.64
C ALA A 1031 15.59 -3.22 0.50
N ALA A 1032 15.55 -2.14 1.28
CA ALA A 1032 14.59 -1.96 2.36
C ALA A 1032 13.14 -1.93 1.87
N ALA A 1033 12.85 -1.17 0.80
CA ALA A 1033 11.51 -1.10 0.22
C ALA A 1033 11.05 -2.46 -0.33
N GLN A 1034 11.95 -3.22 -0.94
CA GLN A 1034 11.65 -4.53 -1.49
C GLN A 1034 11.38 -5.58 -0.40
N ILE A 1035 12.22 -5.61 0.64
CA ILE A 1035 12.02 -6.46 1.82
C ILE A 1035 10.71 -6.10 2.51
N GLY A 1036 10.49 -4.81 2.78
CA GLY A 1036 9.29 -4.31 3.45
C GLY A 1036 8.01 -4.64 2.70
N ARG A 1037 7.95 -4.36 1.39
CA ARG A 1037 6.77 -4.65 0.56
C ARG A 1037 6.43 -6.14 0.55
N ASN A 1038 7.42 -7.01 0.40
CA ASN A 1038 7.20 -8.46 0.37
C ASN A 1038 6.81 -9.01 1.74
N LEU A 1039 7.44 -8.53 2.81
CA LEU A 1039 7.15 -8.95 4.17
C LEU A 1039 5.73 -8.55 4.59
N VAL A 1040 5.33 -7.29 4.33
CA VAL A 1040 3.98 -6.79 4.59
C VAL A 1040 2.96 -7.52 3.73
N ALA A 1041 3.22 -7.71 2.43
CA ALA A 1041 2.30 -8.42 1.55
C ALA A 1041 2.08 -9.88 2.01
N ASN A 1042 3.14 -10.58 2.41
CA ASN A 1042 3.00 -11.94 2.94
C ASN A 1042 2.28 -11.94 4.30
N LEU A 1043 2.60 -11.01 5.21
CA LEU A 1043 1.98 -10.92 6.52
C LEU A 1043 0.47 -10.66 6.43
N ILE A 1044 0.04 -9.74 5.57
CA ILE A 1044 -1.38 -9.40 5.37
C ILE A 1044 -2.10 -10.53 4.62
N LYS A 1045 -1.52 -11.02 3.52
CA LYS A 1045 -2.17 -12.01 2.65
C LYS A 1045 -2.13 -13.44 3.19
N VAL A 1046 -1.40 -13.74 4.26
CA VAL A 1046 -1.51 -15.03 4.96
C VAL A 1046 -2.91 -15.25 5.53
N TRP A 1047 -3.64 -14.18 5.88
CA TRP A 1047 -4.98 -14.26 6.47
C TRP A 1047 -6.11 -14.38 5.42
N ARG A 1048 -5.82 -14.03 4.16
CA ARG A 1048 -6.68 -14.25 2.98
C ARG A 1048 -5.79 -14.67 1.81
N PRO A 1049 -5.28 -15.92 1.83
CA PRO A 1049 -4.36 -16.38 0.81
C PRO A 1049 -5.08 -16.54 -0.53
N GLU A 1050 -4.41 -16.10 -1.59
CA GLU A 1050 -4.84 -16.39 -2.95
C GLU A 1050 -4.64 -17.90 -3.21
N PRO A 1051 -5.59 -18.62 -3.85
CA PRO A 1051 -5.52 -20.07 -4.04
C PRO A 1051 -4.23 -20.58 -4.71
N TRP A 1052 -3.59 -19.75 -5.54
CA TRP A 1052 -2.40 -20.09 -6.33
C TRP A 1052 -1.07 -19.57 -5.72
N VAL A 1053 -1.07 -19.02 -4.50
CA VAL A 1053 0.15 -18.51 -3.83
C VAL A 1053 0.27 -19.06 -2.42
N ASP A 1054 1.35 -19.80 -2.16
CA ASP A 1054 1.72 -20.24 -0.81
C ASP A 1054 2.27 -19.08 0.04
N ARG A 1055 1.35 -18.27 0.60
CA ARG A 1055 1.69 -17.15 1.48
C ARG A 1055 2.27 -17.60 2.82
N LYS A 1056 1.83 -18.75 3.34
CA LYS A 1056 2.27 -19.30 4.63
C LYS A 1056 3.72 -19.78 4.55
N GLY A 1057 4.09 -20.52 3.50
CA GLY A 1057 5.47 -20.92 3.24
C GLY A 1057 6.37 -19.71 3.05
N ARG A 1058 5.95 -18.70 2.28
CA ARG A 1058 6.75 -17.46 2.12
C ARG A 1058 7.01 -16.73 3.43
N LEU A 1059 6.00 -16.64 4.30
CA LEU A 1059 6.18 -16.05 5.63
C LEU A 1059 7.15 -16.89 6.49
N LYS A 1060 7.06 -18.22 6.44
CA LYS A 1060 8.02 -19.11 7.12
C LYS A 1060 9.45 -18.88 6.61
N GLY A 1061 9.64 -18.77 5.28
CA GLY A 1061 10.91 -18.43 4.66
C GLY A 1061 11.47 -17.08 5.12
N ASN A 1062 10.62 -16.05 5.16
CA ASN A 1062 10.98 -14.72 5.69
C ASN A 1062 11.51 -14.82 7.14
N VAL A 1063 10.82 -15.57 8.01
CA VAL A 1063 11.24 -15.75 9.41
C VAL A 1063 12.58 -16.47 9.52
N ILE A 1064 12.83 -17.50 8.70
CA ILE A 1064 14.11 -18.22 8.68
C ILE A 1064 15.24 -17.27 8.23
N ALA A 1065 15.02 -16.47 7.19
CA ALA A 1065 16.01 -15.49 6.74
C ALA A 1065 16.31 -14.43 7.80
N LEU A 1066 15.29 -13.89 8.49
CA LEU A 1066 15.50 -12.94 9.59
C LEU A 1066 16.29 -13.57 10.75
N ARG A 1067 16.03 -14.84 11.07
CA ARG A 1067 16.79 -15.58 12.08
C ARG A 1067 18.26 -15.74 11.68
N ASP A 1068 18.53 -16.07 10.41
CA ASP A 1068 19.89 -16.23 9.91
C ASP A 1068 20.64 -14.90 9.81
N LEU A 1069 19.91 -13.80 9.53
CA LEU A 1069 20.44 -12.44 9.61
C LEU A 1069 20.86 -12.08 11.04
N LEU A 1070 20.02 -12.36 12.04
CA LEU A 1070 20.34 -12.13 13.45
C LEU A 1070 21.54 -12.96 13.93
N LYS A 1071 21.71 -14.17 13.40
CA LYS A 1071 22.85 -15.05 13.68
C LYS A 1071 24.12 -14.73 12.86
N GLY A 1072 24.06 -13.77 11.94
CA GLY A 1072 25.17 -13.43 11.04
C GLY A 1072 25.50 -14.50 9.99
N ARG A 1073 24.60 -15.47 9.74
CA ARG A 1073 24.78 -16.58 8.80
C ARG A 1073 23.99 -16.44 7.50
N LEU A 1074 23.35 -15.29 7.29
CA LEU A 1074 22.54 -15.03 6.11
C LEU A 1074 23.40 -15.08 4.82
N ALA A 1075 23.15 -16.10 4.01
CA ALA A 1075 23.67 -16.26 2.66
C ALA A 1075 22.54 -16.71 1.72
N PRO A 1076 22.52 -16.26 0.45
CA PRO A 1076 21.52 -16.71 -0.53
C PRO A 1076 21.52 -18.23 -0.76
N GLN A 1077 22.69 -18.88 -0.68
CA GLN A 1077 22.86 -20.31 -0.91
C GLN A 1077 22.18 -21.19 0.13
N ASN A 1078 21.86 -20.64 1.32
CA ASN A 1078 21.17 -21.38 2.36
C ASN A 1078 19.80 -21.92 1.91
N ILE A 1079 19.21 -21.38 0.82
CA ILE A 1079 17.96 -21.89 0.26
C ILE A 1079 18.06 -23.31 -0.31
N GLU A 1080 19.27 -23.77 -0.65
CA GLU A 1080 19.50 -25.15 -1.12
C GLU A 1080 19.26 -26.17 0.00
N ALA A 1081 19.50 -25.77 1.25
CA ALA A 1081 19.27 -26.59 2.44
C ALA A 1081 17.83 -26.49 3.01
N LEU A 1082 16.96 -25.68 2.40
CA LEU A 1082 15.57 -25.50 2.86
C LEU A 1082 14.63 -26.44 2.11
N GLU A 1083 13.78 -27.15 2.85
CA GLU A 1083 12.66 -27.94 2.31
C GLU A 1083 11.35 -27.15 2.27
#